data_AF-A0A964AHD2-F1
#
_entry.id   AF-A0A964AHD2-F1
#
_cell.length_a   1.000
_cell.length_b   1.000
_cell.length_c   1.000
_cell.angle_alpha   90.00
_cell.angle_beta   90.00
_cell.angle_gamma   90.00
#
_symmetry.space_group_name_H-M   'P 1'
#
loop_
_entity.id
_entity.type
_entity.pdbx_description
1 polymer ?
#
loop_
_entity_poly.entity_id
_entity_poly.type
_entity_poly.pdbx_seq_one_letter_code
_entity_poly.pdbx_strand_id
1 'polypeptide(L)'
;MGGRARAHLPTTFLCDAWTREGGRFGDETAGLPEGTTALGRWPAELDTDAVVRLAEAVGDSASWEAMAATPPVAQKLAERARPQPLDLEIARHLRHLQHVCHRPRLHLRVEEERLPVSRARRIPVRAVADLVSHPGDWEHRTLRSIQPSRVLARQIEDEWNLYENRVAVRLVDHLLAYLAKRLEELRKIKEILDASRDYSEQMQRTSYRRAGRISELWSDTLESKTEEELSRTMQRLELAQRDLQSLLDASLYRQVPRRQSVALSLKPTNILVNDPHYRKVAALWRAWVKYGHKRQETQQQRAKRRSTEAGCWDRFVLHLVVRGLVDLGWSLQEQGPGRWRASRAGSLPVSITQDDGGVVRLSTDRSLSLVPLCADLSGADPDALQGLVQSLDSNKADVVLVHVGAPTAVADVDRAGGWTFRGKTVLFGCSPWGIDSEERMARLLRGWLVRAASPAYPVATEVRALEQLPRTWTWIRYQEPHLVALRPPTPEDLAASAAWASAKAKELDTVARRAKAAKQAFAVAPREAVRAFQRFVDEAPAKLAGMDLCPVCGGEGMVEPRPGRRADGADATWWAMCTACGSEWGTRPCTGCGSRYHTLAAQAGLDLADAAENTPDREWPDRVLGRDVWAQPCRSGTPGEYRCSECGVCSARGCRRCSSF
;
A
#
# COMPACT_ATOMS: atom_id res chain seq x y z
N MET A 1 8.24 -16.43 16.81
CA MET A 1 8.17 -17.00 18.19
C MET A 1 9.37 -17.91 18.46
N GLY A 2 10.02 -17.76 19.63
CA GLY A 2 11.20 -18.53 20.04
C GLY A 2 10.88 -19.62 21.08
N GLY A 3 11.63 -20.73 21.02
CA GLY A 3 11.53 -21.89 21.91
C GLY A 3 12.02 -23.15 21.18
N ARG A 4 12.85 -23.99 21.83
CA ARG A 4 13.55 -25.16 21.27
C ARG A 4 12.63 -26.35 20.92
N ALA A 5 11.69 -26.12 20.03
CA ALA A 5 11.20 -27.16 19.14
C ALA A 5 11.72 -26.80 17.73
N ARG A 6 12.04 -27.79 16.89
CA ARG A 6 11.82 -27.64 15.45
C ARG A 6 10.31 -27.45 15.27
N ALA A 7 9.77 -26.30 15.70
CA ALA A 7 8.41 -25.90 15.38
C ALA A 7 8.43 -25.80 13.86
N HIS A 8 7.65 -26.67 13.21
CA HIS A 8 7.48 -26.68 11.78
C HIS A 8 7.36 -25.24 11.29
N LEU A 9 8.40 -24.76 10.59
CA LEU A 9 8.24 -23.57 9.77
C LEU A 9 7.03 -23.89 8.89
N PRO A 10 6.00 -23.02 8.88
CA PRO A 10 4.87 -23.28 8.03
C PRO A 10 5.39 -23.46 6.60
N THR A 11 4.85 -24.44 5.88
CA THR A 11 5.17 -24.69 4.46
C THR A 11 4.83 -23.48 3.59
N THR A 12 4.18 -22.46 4.15
CA THR A 12 3.79 -21.23 3.49
C THR A 12 3.99 -20.01 4.41
N PHE A 13 4.59 -18.93 3.92
CA PHE A 13 4.85 -17.69 4.69
C PHE A 13 4.68 -16.43 3.84
N LEU A 14 4.44 -15.26 4.45
CA LEU A 14 4.37 -13.97 3.74
C LEU A 14 5.76 -13.44 3.37
N CYS A 15 5.89 -12.81 2.20
CA CYS A 15 7.12 -12.23 1.63
C CYS A 15 7.81 -11.11 2.46
N ASP A 16 7.48 -10.91 3.74
CA ASP A 16 8.23 -10.04 4.66
C ASP A 16 8.38 -10.72 6.03
N ALA A 17 8.77 -12.00 6.02
CA ALA A 17 8.91 -12.78 7.23
C ALA A 17 10.14 -12.36 8.06
N TRP A 18 9.94 -12.36 9.38
CA TRP A 18 10.95 -12.07 10.38
C TRP A 18 11.79 -13.31 10.71
N THR A 19 13.12 -13.15 10.76
CA THR A 19 14.00 -14.14 11.37
C THR A 19 13.97 -14.03 12.90
N ARG A 20 14.46 -15.07 13.58
CA ARG A 20 14.64 -15.06 15.04
C ARG A 20 15.60 -13.98 15.54
N GLU A 21 16.48 -13.49 14.67
CA GLU A 21 17.46 -12.44 14.98
C GLU A 21 16.91 -11.03 14.66
N GLY A 22 15.64 -10.92 14.28
CA GLY A 22 15.00 -9.64 13.97
C GLY A 22 15.26 -9.12 12.55
N GLY A 23 15.91 -9.91 11.69
CA GLY A 23 16.13 -9.55 10.29
C GLY A 23 14.93 -9.88 9.41
N ARG A 24 14.61 -9.03 8.44
CA ARG A 24 13.63 -9.30 7.37
C ARG A 24 14.37 -9.76 6.13
N PHE A 25 14.03 -10.93 5.57
CA PHE A 25 14.73 -11.52 4.41
C PHE A 25 13.87 -11.60 3.14
N GLY A 26 12.58 -11.31 3.24
CA GLY A 26 11.69 -11.16 2.09
C GLY A 26 11.07 -12.48 1.62
N ASP A 27 11.20 -12.78 0.32
CA ASP A 27 10.77 -14.01 -0.37
C ASP A 27 11.85 -15.11 -0.45
N GLU A 28 13.01 -14.93 0.18
CA GLU A 28 14.12 -15.88 0.03
C GLU A 28 13.84 -17.21 0.72
N THR A 29 13.79 -18.31 -0.04
CA THR A 29 13.60 -19.66 0.52
C THR A 29 14.90 -20.40 0.79
N ALA A 30 16.05 -19.77 0.54
CA ALA A 30 17.36 -20.37 0.72
C ALA A 30 17.60 -20.76 2.18
N GLY A 31 17.76 -22.06 2.45
CA GLY A 31 17.92 -22.60 3.81
C GLY A 31 16.62 -22.98 4.52
N LEU A 32 15.46 -22.83 3.88
CA LEU A 32 14.18 -23.35 4.36
C LEU A 32 13.94 -24.78 3.85
N PRO A 33 13.07 -25.57 4.52
CA PRO A 33 12.71 -26.92 4.06
C PRO A 33 12.18 -26.93 2.61
N GLU A 34 12.45 -28.01 1.87
CA GLU A 34 11.88 -28.21 0.53
C GLU A 34 10.35 -28.18 0.58
N GLY A 35 9.72 -27.50 -0.39
CA GLY A 35 8.27 -27.27 -0.43
C GLY A 35 7.80 -26.01 0.32
N THR A 36 8.71 -25.23 0.91
CA THR A 36 8.33 -23.95 1.53
C THR A 36 8.06 -22.89 0.45
N THR A 37 6.88 -22.27 0.49
CA THR A 37 6.44 -21.29 -0.53
C THR A 37 6.21 -19.92 0.09
N ALA A 38 6.78 -18.87 -0.50
CA ALA A 38 6.50 -17.49 -0.11
C ALA A 38 5.23 -17.00 -0.82
N LEU A 39 4.31 -16.38 -0.07
CA LEU A 39 3.14 -15.68 -0.60
C LEU A 39 3.48 -14.20 -0.80
N GLY A 40 3.20 -13.73 -2.02
CA GLY A 40 3.61 -12.41 -2.46
C GLY A 40 5.06 -12.38 -2.95
N ARG A 41 5.49 -11.19 -3.37
CA ARG A 41 6.83 -10.92 -3.89
C ARG A 41 7.38 -9.64 -3.29
N TRP A 42 8.70 -9.50 -3.30
CA TRP A 42 9.31 -8.25 -2.89
C TRP A 42 8.82 -7.12 -3.82
N PRO A 43 8.46 -5.94 -3.30
CA PRO A 43 7.91 -4.88 -4.14
C PRO A 43 8.85 -4.46 -5.25
N ALA A 44 8.28 -3.90 -6.33
CA ALA A 44 9.09 -3.45 -7.45
C ALA A 44 9.97 -2.25 -7.04
N GLU A 45 11.10 -2.09 -7.72
CA GLU A 45 12.08 -1.03 -7.42
C GLU A 45 11.48 0.37 -7.44
N LEU A 46 10.50 0.62 -8.32
CA LEU A 46 9.79 1.90 -8.38
C LEU A 46 9.05 2.20 -7.06
N ASP A 47 8.41 1.20 -6.46
CA ASP A 47 7.64 1.34 -5.22
C ASP A 47 8.58 1.47 -4.01
N THR A 48 9.62 0.63 -3.94
CA THR A 48 10.61 0.72 -2.85
C THR A 48 11.38 2.04 -2.89
N ASP A 49 11.79 2.52 -4.07
CA ASP A 49 12.47 3.81 -4.21
C ASP A 49 11.58 4.98 -3.76
N ALA A 50 10.29 4.91 -4.08
CA ALA A 50 9.32 5.94 -3.71
C ALA A 50 9.16 6.03 -2.18
N VAL A 51 9.01 4.88 -1.53
CA VAL A 51 8.90 4.77 -0.08
C VAL A 51 10.18 5.24 0.61
N VAL A 52 11.35 4.86 0.11
CA VAL A 52 12.64 5.32 0.64
C VAL A 52 12.75 6.85 0.57
N ARG A 53 12.42 7.45 -0.57
CA ARG A 53 12.45 8.91 -0.73
C ARG A 53 11.45 9.64 0.14
N LEU A 54 10.24 9.09 0.32
CA LEU A 54 9.24 9.65 1.22
C LEU A 54 9.73 9.60 2.68
N ALA A 55 10.29 8.46 3.09
CA ALA A 55 10.88 8.32 4.42
C ALA A 55 12.06 9.28 4.63
N GLU A 56 12.90 9.50 3.62
CA GLU A 56 13.99 10.49 3.65
C GLU A 56 13.47 11.93 3.73
N ALA A 57 12.41 12.25 3.00
CA ALA A 57 11.80 13.59 2.99
C ALA A 57 11.17 13.96 4.34
N VAL A 58 10.56 12.98 5.01
CA VAL A 58 10.01 13.13 6.37
C VAL A 58 11.15 13.21 7.40
N GLY A 59 12.16 12.35 7.26
CA GLY A 59 13.32 12.27 8.15
C GLY A 59 13.18 11.17 9.23
N ASP A 60 14.32 10.69 9.74
CA ASP A 60 14.41 9.52 10.63
C ASP A 60 13.75 9.71 12.01
N SER A 61 13.68 10.95 12.49
CA SER A 61 13.14 11.32 13.80
C SER A 61 12.21 12.53 13.68
N ALA A 62 11.40 12.54 12.62
CA ALA A 62 10.45 13.61 12.35
C ALA A 62 9.44 13.75 13.49
N SER A 63 9.10 14.98 13.85
CA SER A 63 7.97 15.22 14.74
C SER A 63 6.66 14.88 14.02
N TRP A 64 5.59 14.66 14.78
CA TRP A 64 4.29 14.37 14.18
C TRP A 64 3.79 15.54 13.32
N GLU A 65 4.15 16.80 13.63
CA GLU A 65 3.83 17.97 12.81
C GLU A 65 4.51 17.89 11.44
N ALA A 66 5.78 17.47 11.37
CA ALA A 66 6.49 17.32 10.12
C ALA A 66 5.89 16.19 9.25
N MET A 67 5.47 15.09 9.87
CA MET A 67 4.72 14.02 9.20
C MET A 67 3.36 14.53 8.69
N ALA A 68 2.64 15.30 9.49
CA ALA A 68 1.34 15.87 9.13
C ALA A 68 1.43 16.92 8.01
N ALA A 69 2.53 17.66 7.92
CA ALA A 69 2.75 18.66 6.88
C ALA A 69 3.22 18.05 5.55
N THR A 70 3.99 16.96 5.60
CA THR A 70 4.53 16.32 4.38
C THR A 70 3.48 15.43 3.71
N PRO A 71 3.16 15.61 2.42
CA PRO A 71 2.25 14.72 1.69
C PRO A 71 2.79 13.27 1.63
N PRO A 72 1.95 12.23 1.77
CA PRO A 72 2.37 10.83 1.77
C PRO A 72 2.39 10.26 0.34
N VAL A 73 2.59 11.11 -0.66
CA VAL A 73 2.57 10.76 -2.08
C VAL A 73 3.91 11.14 -2.68
N ALA A 74 4.56 10.18 -3.35
CA ALA A 74 5.89 10.37 -3.87
C ALA A 74 5.92 11.48 -4.94
N GLN A 75 6.68 12.53 -4.65
CA GLN A 75 6.86 13.68 -5.54
C GLN A 75 7.94 13.38 -6.60
N LYS A 76 7.97 14.19 -7.67
CA LYS A 76 9.00 14.18 -8.74
C LYS A 76 8.92 13.00 -9.72
N LEU A 77 7.72 12.52 -10.03
CA LEU A 77 7.47 11.64 -11.19
C LEU A 77 8.10 12.18 -12.49
N ALA A 78 8.09 13.52 -12.65
CA ALA A 78 8.69 14.21 -13.79
C ALA A 78 10.18 13.89 -14.01
N GLU A 79 10.98 13.74 -12.94
CA GLU A 79 12.40 13.41 -13.07
C GLU A 79 12.60 11.99 -13.63
N ARG A 80 11.76 11.03 -13.21
CA ARG A 80 11.79 9.64 -13.72
C ARG A 80 11.16 9.50 -15.09
N ALA A 81 10.24 10.38 -15.48
CA ALA A 81 9.66 10.42 -16.82
C ALA A 81 10.65 10.88 -17.89
N ARG A 82 11.63 11.72 -17.51
CA ARG A 82 12.65 12.25 -18.42
C ARG A 82 13.65 11.19 -18.90
N PRO A 83 14.29 11.40 -20.08
CA PRO A 83 15.36 10.53 -20.56
C PRO A 83 16.53 10.48 -19.58
N GLN A 84 16.92 9.27 -19.20
CA GLN A 84 18.08 9.05 -18.33
C GLN A 84 19.40 9.19 -19.09
N PRO A 85 20.54 9.36 -18.39
CA PRO A 85 21.83 9.47 -19.06
C PRO A 85 22.13 8.33 -20.04
N LEU A 86 21.75 7.08 -19.71
CA LEU A 86 21.93 5.95 -20.62
C LEU A 86 20.99 5.99 -21.83
N ASP A 87 19.73 6.43 -21.65
CA ASP A 87 18.77 6.63 -22.75
C ASP A 87 19.34 7.56 -23.82
N LEU A 88 19.96 8.67 -23.38
CA LEU A 88 20.60 9.65 -24.25
C LEU A 88 21.84 9.07 -24.97
N GLU A 89 22.65 8.28 -24.29
CA GLU A 89 23.82 7.64 -24.88
C GLU A 89 23.43 6.55 -25.90
N ILE A 90 22.37 5.77 -25.64
CA ILE A 90 21.80 4.82 -26.60
C ILE A 90 21.37 5.58 -27.86
N ALA A 91 20.54 6.62 -27.70
CA ALA A 91 20.07 7.42 -28.84
C ALA A 91 21.23 8.03 -29.65
N ARG A 92 22.31 8.44 -28.98
CA ARG A 92 23.49 9.05 -29.63
C ARG A 92 24.35 8.03 -30.38
N HIS A 93 24.48 6.80 -29.88
CA HIS A 93 25.48 5.84 -30.35
C HIS A 93 24.92 4.57 -31.03
N LEU A 94 23.61 4.34 -31.00
CA LEU A 94 22.95 3.16 -31.57
C LEU A 94 23.29 2.92 -33.04
N ARG A 95 23.32 3.96 -33.88
CA ARG A 95 23.70 3.84 -35.30
C ARG A 95 25.10 3.24 -35.52
N HIS A 96 26.04 3.49 -34.61
CA HIS A 96 27.38 2.93 -34.70
C HIS A 96 27.40 1.46 -34.33
N LEU A 97 26.59 1.06 -33.35
CA LEU A 97 26.38 -0.33 -33.00
C LEU A 97 25.70 -1.09 -34.15
N GLN A 98 24.66 -0.53 -34.76
CA GLN A 98 24.02 -1.08 -35.95
C GLN A 98 25.03 -1.28 -37.09
N HIS A 99 25.89 -0.29 -37.35
CA HIS A 99 26.94 -0.41 -38.36
C HIS A 99 27.88 -1.58 -38.09
N VAL A 100 28.39 -1.70 -36.85
CA VAL A 100 29.30 -2.79 -36.46
C VAL A 100 28.64 -4.16 -36.58
N CYS A 101 27.36 -4.29 -36.21
CA CYS A 101 26.63 -5.56 -36.30
C CYS A 101 26.38 -6.00 -37.76
N HIS A 102 26.17 -5.06 -38.69
CA HIS A 102 25.96 -5.39 -40.10
C HIS A 102 27.26 -5.49 -40.92
N ARG A 103 28.28 -4.71 -40.54
CA ARG A 103 29.60 -4.65 -41.20
C ARG A 103 30.72 -4.80 -40.17
N PRO A 104 30.87 -5.99 -39.57
CA PRO A 104 31.91 -6.22 -38.58
C PRO A 104 33.30 -6.20 -39.22
N ARG A 105 34.31 -5.89 -38.41
CA ARG A 105 35.69 -6.21 -38.77
C ARG A 105 35.89 -7.71 -38.65
N LEU A 106 36.46 -8.29 -39.70
CA LEU A 106 36.80 -9.71 -39.79
C LEU A 106 38.31 -9.82 -39.99
N HIS A 107 38.94 -10.77 -39.31
CA HIS A 107 40.30 -11.17 -39.61
C HIS A 107 40.27 -12.46 -40.44
N LEU A 108 41.25 -12.64 -41.32
CA LEU A 108 41.36 -13.87 -42.09
C LEU A 108 42.16 -14.89 -41.28
N ARG A 109 41.53 -16.01 -40.90
CA ARG A 109 42.20 -17.15 -40.29
C ARG A 109 42.63 -18.11 -41.39
N VAL A 110 43.91 -18.45 -41.41
CA VAL A 110 44.48 -19.41 -42.37
C VAL A 110 44.72 -20.72 -41.62
N GLU A 111 43.94 -21.74 -41.96
CA GLU A 111 44.14 -23.10 -41.46
C GLU A 111 44.66 -24.00 -42.57
N GLU A 112 45.51 -24.96 -42.22
CA GLU A 112 45.99 -25.95 -43.17
C GLU A 112 45.42 -27.32 -42.79
N GLU A 113 44.59 -27.88 -43.67
CA GLU A 113 43.89 -29.14 -43.45
C GLU A 113 44.10 -30.07 -44.66
N ARG A 114 44.13 -31.39 -44.42
CA ARG A 114 44.19 -32.39 -45.50
C ARG A 114 42.81 -32.65 -46.06
N LEU A 115 42.57 -32.18 -47.28
CA LEU A 115 41.28 -32.30 -47.96
C LEU A 115 41.40 -33.23 -49.16
N PRO A 116 40.31 -33.88 -49.59
CA PRO A 116 40.27 -34.55 -50.89
C PRO A 116 40.75 -33.61 -51.99
N VAL A 117 41.54 -34.13 -52.95
CA VAL A 117 42.14 -33.31 -54.01
C VAL A 117 41.09 -32.50 -54.78
N SER A 118 39.88 -33.05 -54.95
CA SER A 118 38.75 -32.37 -55.58
C SER A 118 38.24 -31.13 -54.84
N ARG A 119 38.50 -31.01 -53.54
CA ARG A 119 38.10 -29.86 -52.69
C ARG A 119 39.27 -28.93 -52.35
N ALA A 120 40.51 -29.33 -52.63
CA ALA A 120 41.69 -28.55 -52.34
C ALA A 120 41.84 -27.38 -53.34
N ARG A 121 41.70 -26.13 -52.86
CA ARG A 121 41.84 -24.93 -53.71
C ARG A 121 43.22 -24.28 -53.68
N ARG A 122 43.84 -24.17 -52.50
CA ARG A 122 45.14 -23.50 -52.31
C ARG A 122 46.13 -24.46 -51.65
N ILE A 123 47.13 -24.90 -52.40
CA ILE A 123 48.09 -25.90 -51.93
C ILE A 123 49.37 -25.19 -51.49
N PRO A 124 49.77 -25.27 -50.21
CA PRO A 124 51.03 -24.68 -49.75
C PRO A 124 52.23 -25.46 -50.30
N VAL A 125 53.38 -24.80 -50.46
CA VAL A 125 54.61 -25.43 -50.98
C VAL A 125 55.03 -26.67 -50.18
N ARG A 126 54.78 -26.68 -48.86
CA ARG A 126 55.06 -27.82 -47.98
C ARG A 126 54.13 -29.03 -48.16
N ALA A 127 53.04 -28.91 -48.92
CA ALA A 127 52.09 -30.00 -49.13
C ALA A 127 52.74 -31.23 -49.80
N VAL A 128 53.76 -31.02 -50.64
CA VAL A 128 54.50 -32.11 -51.28
C VAL A 128 55.25 -32.96 -50.24
N ALA A 129 55.93 -32.30 -49.30
CA ALA A 129 56.65 -32.98 -48.22
C ALA A 129 55.71 -33.68 -47.24
N ASP A 130 54.56 -33.04 -46.92
CA ASP A 130 53.52 -33.64 -46.08
C ASP A 130 52.91 -34.88 -46.73
N LEU A 131 52.62 -34.82 -48.04
CA LEU A 131 52.06 -35.94 -48.81
C LEU A 131 53.01 -37.15 -48.88
N VAL A 132 54.31 -36.92 -49.06
CA VAL A 132 55.32 -38.00 -49.05
C VAL A 132 55.41 -38.67 -47.69
N SER A 133 55.20 -37.90 -46.61
CA SER A 133 55.28 -38.38 -45.23
C SER A 133 54.03 -39.13 -44.76
N HIS A 134 52.92 -39.08 -45.52
CA HIS A 134 51.63 -39.70 -45.15
C HIS A 134 51.09 -40.61 -46.27
N PRO A 135 51.56 -41.87 -46.36
CA PRO A 135 51.15 -42.82 -47.40
C PRO A 135 49.65 -43.16 -47.40
N GLY A 136 48.96 -42.95 -46.28
CA GLY A 136 47.52 -43.18 -46.15
C GLY A 136 46.66 -42.20 -46.96
N ASP A 137 47.23 -41.09 -47.43
CA ASP A 137 46.55 -40.10 -48.27
C ASP A 137 46.81 -40.33 -49.78
N TRP A 138 47.42 -41.46 -50.15
CA TRP A 138 47.67 -41.82 -51.55
C TRP A 138 46.47 -42.58 -52.12
N GLU A 139 46.08 -42.26 -53.35
CA GLU A 139 45.08 -43.05 -54.09
C GLU A 139 45.79 -44.18 -54.85
N HIS A 140 46.81 -43.83 -55.65
CA HIS A 140 47.59 -44.76 -56.45
C HIS A 140 49.05 -44.33 -56.49
N ARG A 141 49.98 -45.29 -56.51
CA ARG A 141 51.40 -45.03 -56.77
C ARG A 141 51.73 -45.44 -58.20
N THR A 142 52.18 -44.50 -59.02
CA THR A 142 52.66 -44.79 -60.38
C THR A 142 54.17 -44.94 -60.40
N LEU A 143 54.73 -45.47 -61.50
CA LEU A 143 56.18 -45.67 -61.66
C LEU A 143 57.00 -44.37 -61.60
N ARG A 144 56.36 -43.20 -61.75
CA ARG A 144 57.03 -41.88 -61.78
C ARG A 144 56.48 -40.87 -60.77
N SER A 145 55.32 -41.09 -60.17
CA SER A 145 54.69 -40.14 -59.23
C SER A 145 53.69 -40.80 -58.28
N ILE A 146 53.27 -40.05 -57.26
CA ILE A 146 52.18 -40.42 -56.35
C ILE A 146 50.93 -39.64 -56.78
N GLN A 147 49.81 -40.34 -56.93
CA GLN A 147 48.49 -39.72 -57.09
C GLN A 147 47.84 -39.60 -55.71
N PRO A 148 47.71 -38.38 -55.14
CA PRO A 148 47.06 -38.19 -53.85
C PRO A 148 45.54 -38.39 -53.93
N SER A 149 44.95 -39.03 -52.92
CA SER A 149 43.51 -38.97 -52.66
C SER A 149 43.16 -37.74 -51.81
N ARG A 150 44.05 -37.34 -50.89
CA ARG A 150 43.97 -36.10 -50.10
C ARG A 150 45.28 -35.33 -50.16
N VAL A 151 45.20 -34.01 -50.08
CA VAL A 151 46.37 -33.12 -50.09
C VAL A 151 46.18 -32.02 -49.06
N LEU A 152 47.27 -31.60 -48.42
CA LEU A 152 47.27 -30.45 -47.53
C LEU A 152 46.85 -29.19 -48.32
N ALA A 153 45.83 -28.50 -47.84
CA ALA A 153 45.29 -27.30 -48.46
C ALA A 153 45.06 -26.21 -47.42
N ARG A 154 45.28 -24.96 -47.82
CA ARG A 154 44.96 -23.76 -47.03
C ARG A 154 43.48 -23.43 -47.15
N GLN A 155 42.76 -23.56 -46.05
CA GLN A 155 41.44 -22.97 -45.86
C GLN A 155 41.62 -21.56 -45.31
N ILE A 156 41.01 -20.57 -45.97
CA ILE A 156 40.97 -19.19 -45.48
C ILE A 156 39.54 -18.94 -45.05
N GLU A 157 39.34 -18.78 -43.75
CA GLU A 157 38.03 -18.54 -43.16
C GLU A 157 37.98 -17.17 -42.50
N ASP A 158 36.80 -16.54 -42.52
CA ASP A 158 36.58 -15.29 -41.82
C ASP A 158 36.44 -15.56 -40.31
N GLU A 159 37.30 -14.93 -39.51
CA GLU A 159 37.21 -14.98 -38.05
C GLU A 159 36.22 -13.94 -37.54
N TRP A 160 35.00 -14.40 -37.28
CA TRP A 160 33.91 -13.58 -36.72
C TRP A 160 34.09 -13.27 -35.24
N ASN A 161 34.75 -14.17 -34.49
CA ASN A 161 34.82 -14.15 -33.03
C ASN A 161 35.93 -13.26 -32.46
N LEU A 162 36.11 -12.06 -33.02
CA LEU A 162 37.01 -11.05 -32.44
C LEU A 162 36.48 -10.54 -31.10
N TYR A 163 37.39 -10.12 -30.22
CA TYR A 163 37.04 -9.57 -28.91
C TYR A 163 36.05 -8.40 -29.03
N GLU A 164 36.27 -7.51 -29.99
CA GLU A 164 35.47 -6.31 -30.24
C GLU A 164 34.09 -6.64 -30.81
N ASN A 165 34.02 -7.68 -31.63
CA ASN A 165 32.75 -8.21 -32.16
C ASN A 165 31.91 -8.81 -31.02
N ARG A 166 32.56 -9.53 -30.10
CA ARG A 166 31.90 -10.00 -28.87
C ARG A 166 31.40 -8.85 -28.02
N VAL A 167 32.20 -7.79 -27.84
CA VAL A 167 31.77 -6.58 -27.11
C VAL A 167 30.49 -6.00 -27.73
N ALA A 168 30.44 -5.83 -29.06
CA ALA A 168 29.26 -5.30 -29.75
C ALA A 168 28.02 -6.20 -29.55
N VAL A 169 28.16 -7.51 -29.76
CA VAL A 169 27.05 -8.47 -29.62
C VAL A 169 26.54 -8.55 -28.17
N ARG A 170 27.44 -8.59 -27.18
CA ARG A 170 27.03 -8.61 -25.76
C ARG A 170 26.42 -7.27 -25.35
N LEU A 171 26.86 -6.14 -25.93
CA LEU A 171 26.26 -4.85 -25.68
C LEU A 171 24.79 -4.82 -26.12
N VAL A 172 24.44 -5.42 -27.27
CA VAL A 172 23.05 -5.55 -27.72
C VAL A 172 22.19 -6.21 -26.64
N ASP A 173 22.63 -7.35 -26.10
CA ASP A 173 21.90 -8.08 -25.04
C ASP A 173 21.68 -7.22 -23.80
N HIS A 174 22.73 -6.52 -23.36
CA HIS A 174 22.69 -5.66 -22.19
C HIS A 174 21.78 -4.44 -22.37
N LEU A 175 21.79 -3.81 -23.55
CA LEU A 175 20.92 -2.69 -23.86
C LEU A 175 19.47 -3.12 -24.01
N LEU A 176 19.20 -4.28 -24.62
CA LEU A 176 17.84 -4.84 -24.70
C LEU A 176 17.26 -5.12 -23.31
N ALA A 177 18.05 -5.73 -22.42
CA ALA A 177 17.63 -5.98 -21.03
C ALA A 177 17.37 -4.68 -20.26
N TYR A 178 18.22 -3.66 -20.44
CA TYR A 178 18.02 -2.33 -19.87
C TYR A 178 16.74 -1.66 -20.38
N LEU A 179 16.54 -1.61 -21.70
CA LEU A 179 15.38 -0.98 -22.32
C LEU A 179 14.07 -1.67 -21.92
N ALA A 180 14.06 -3.01 -21.83
CA ALA A 180 12.89 -3.74 -21.36
C ALA A 180 12.48 -3.30 -19.95
N LYS A 181 13.44 -3.21 -19.02
CA LYS A 181 13.19 -2.73 -17.66
C LYS A 181 12.78 -1.25 -17.62
N ARG A 182 13.44 -0.41 -18.40
CA ARG A 182 13.19 1.03 -18.45
C ARG A 182 11.81 1.35 -19.03
N LEU A 183 11.41 0.67 -20.09
CA LEU A 183 10.07 0.83 -20.69
C LEU A 183 8.98 0.38 -19.71
N GLU A 184 9.20 -0.70 -18.97
CA GLU A 184 8.26 -1.15 -17.95
C GLU A 184 8.07 -0.12 -16.82
N GLU A 185 9.16 0.51 -16.38
CA GLU A 185 9.10 1.62 -15.42
C GLU A 185 8.30 2.81 -15.98
N LEU A 186 8.53 3.21 -17.24
CA LEU A 186 7.79 4.31 -17.86
C LEU A 186 6.31 3.99 -18.07
N ARG A 187 5.96 2.73 -18.37
CA ARG A 187 4.55 2.27 -18.45
C ARG A 187 3.85 2.41 -17.11
N LYS A 188 4.48 2.01 -16.01
CA LYS A 188 3.93 2.21 -14.66
C LYS A 188 3.72 3.69 -14.33
N ILE A 189 4.69 4.53 -14.69
CA ILE A 189 4.55 5.99 -14.52
C ILE A 189 3.36 6.50 -15.34
N LYS A 190 3.20 6.02 -16.58
CA LYS A 190 2.05 6.36 -17.43
C LYS A 190 0.73 5.92 -16.79
N GLU A 191 0.65 4.71 -16.26
CA GLU A 191 -0.54 4.19 -15.56
C GLU A 191 -0.89 5.05 -14.34
N ILE A 192 0.10 5.49 -13.56
CA ILE A 192 -0.11 6.39 -12.42
C ILE A 192 -0.65 7.76 -12.87
N LEU A 193 -0.11 8.32 -13.96
CA LEU A 193 -0.58 9.60 -14.51
C LEU A 193 -1.96 9.49 -15.15
N ASP A 194 -2.23 8.42 -15.91
CA ASP A 194 -3.54 8.14 -16.51
C ASP A 194 -4.59 7.97 -15.40
N ALA A 195 -4.28 7.22 -14.33
CA ALA A 195 -5.16 7.08 -13.18
C ALA A 195 -5.44 8.45 -12.52
N SER A 196 -4.46 9.34 -12.48
CA SER A 196 -4.62 10.72 -11.98
C SER A 196 -5.52 11.59 -12.87
N ARG A 197 -5.39 11.47 -14.19
CA ARG A 197 -6.29 12.16 -15.14
C ARG A 197 -7.71 11.64 -15.04
N ASP A 198 -7.87 10.33 -14.97
CA ASP A 198 -9.14 9.68 -14.69
C ASP A 198 -9.74 10.22 -13.40
N TYR A 199 -8.94 10.51 -12.36
CA TYR A 199 -9.44 11.19 -11.15
C TYR A 199 -9.96 12.60 -11.41
N SER A 200 -9.29 13.40 -12.24
CA SER A 200 -9.77 14.75 -12.60
C SER A 200 -11.11 14.71 -13.35
N GLU A 201 -11.29 13.76 -14.27
CA GLU A 201 -12.56 13.54 -14.96
C GLU A 201 -13.62 12.91 -14.03
N GLN A 202 -13.21 11.99 -13.13
CA GLN A 202 -14.04 11.38 -12.09
C GLN A 202 -14.36 12.33 -10.92
N MET A 203 -13.79 13.53 -10.85
CA MET A 203 -14.19 14.54 -9.86
C MET A 203 -15.68 14.87 -9.96
N GLN A 204 -16.27 14.75 -11.15
CA GLN A 204 -17.71 14.92 -11.35
C GLN A 204 -18.55 13.77 -10.75
N ARG A 205 -17.94 12.61 -10.51
CA ARG A 205 -18.57 11.38 -9.97
C ARG A 205 -18.14 11.06 -8.54
N THR A 206 -17.32 11.94 -7.94
CA THR A 206 -16.77 11.80 -6.60
C THR A 206 -17.34 12.90 -5.71
N SER A 207 -17.45 12.64 -4.39
CA SER A 207 -17.78 13.67 -3.41
C SER A 207 -16.91 14.90 -3.62
N TYR A 208 -17.52 16.08 -3.75
CA TYR A 208 -16.81 17.34 -3.97
C TYR A 208 -15.72 17.61 -2.89
N ARG A 209 -15.91 17.07 -1.68
CA ARG A 209 -14.95 17.18 -0.57
C ARG A 209 -13.72 16.31 -0.80
N ARG A 210 -13.93 15.06 -1.19
CA ARG A 210 -12.84 14.15 -1.57
C ARG A 210 -12.09 14.74 -2.76
N ALA A 211 -12.81 15.27 -3.75
CA ALA A 211 -12.22 15.96 -4.88
C ALA A 211 -11.33 17.14 -4.42
N GLY A 212 -11.84 18.02 -3.55
CA GLY A 212 -11.05 19.13 -2.99
C GLY A 212 -9.74 18.70 -2.33
N ARG A 213 -9.78 17.70 -1.44
CA ARG A 213 -8.59 17.18 -0.75
C ARG A 213 -7.58 16.54 -1.71
N ILE A 214 -8.09 15.81 -2.70
CA ILE A 214 -7.25 15.21 -3.74
C ILE A 214 -6.59 16.30 -4.59
N SER A 215 -7.33 17.34 -4.98
CA SER A 215 -6.76 18.49 -5.71
C SER A 215 -5.64 19.17 -4.94
N GLU A 216 -5.80 19.36 -3.63
CA GLU A 216 -4.74 19.94 -2.77
C GLU A 216 -3.49 19.05 -2.73
N LEU A 217 -3.64 17.72 -2.72
CA LEU A 217 -2.48 16.80 -2.79
C LEU A 217 -1.79 16.83 -4.16
N TRP A 218 -2.52 17.11 -5.23
CA TRP A 218 -2.02 17.07 -6.62
C TRP A 218 -1.56 18.40 -7.20
N SER A 219 -1.95 19.54 -6.63
CA SER A 219 -1.61 20.87 -7.16
C SER A 219 -0.11 21.05 -7.37
N ASP A 220 0.71 20.32 -6.60
CA ASP A 220 2.16 20.41 -6.61
C ASP A 220 2.85 19.35 -7.51
N THR A 221 2.10 18.38 -8.07
CA THR A 221 2.69 17.16 -8.68
C THR A 221 2.45 17.02 -10.20
N LEU A 222 1.40 17.62 -10.77
CA LEU A 222 1.05 17.48 -12.21
C LEU A 222 1.43 18.70 -13.03
N GLU A 223 2.65 18.72 -13.55
CA GLU A 223 2.99 19.60 -14.67
C GLU A 223 2.57 18.91 -15.98
N SER A 224 1.68 19.50 -16.79
CA SER A 224 1.25 18.96 -18.11
C SER A 224 2.43 18.63 -19.04
N LYS A 225 3.56 19.32 -18.88
CA LYS A 225 4.82 19.05 -19.59
C LYS A 225 5.37 17.64 -19.33
N THR A 226 5.06 17.04 -18.18
CA THR A 226 5.56 15.72 -17.78
C THR A 226 5.01 14.61 -18.67
N GLU A 227 3.72 14.66 -19.03
CA GLU A 227 3.09 13.64 -19.89
C GLU A 227 3.64 13.67 -21.32
N GLU A 228 3.83 14.87 -21.87
CA GLU A 228 4.45 15.05 -23.18
C GLU A 228 5.90 14.53 -23.18
N GLU A 229 6.67 14.84 -22.14
CA GLU A 229 8.03 14.35 -21.95
C GLU A 229 8.08 12.82 -21.79
N LEU A 230 7.16 12.24 -21.02
CA LEU A 230 7.03 10.80 -20.83
C LEU A 230 6.75 10.10 -22.15
N SER A 231 5.72 10.54 -22.87
CA SER A 231 5.28 9.97 -24.15
C SER A 231 6.41 10.03 -25.18
N ARG A 232 7.10 11.18 -25.26
CA ARG A 232 8.26 11.36 -26.14
C ARG A 232 9.41 10.43 -25.78
N THR A 233 9.67 10.23 -24.49
CA THR A 233 10.73 9.34 -24.00
C THR A 233 10.39 7.88 -24.31
N MET A 234 9.17 7.44 -24.02
CA MET A 234 8.69 6.09 -24.34
C MET A 234 8.83 5.79 -25.83
N GLN A 235 8.32 6.65 -26.71
CA GLN A 235 8.42 6.45 -28.16
C GLN A 235 9.88 6.31 -28.64
N ARG A 236 10.78 7.15 -28.12
CA ARG A 236 12.22 7.08 -28.45
C ARG A 236 12.84 5.75 -28.01
N LEU A 237 12.50 5.26 -26.82
CA LEU A 237 13.03 4.01 -26.29
C LEU A 237 12.44 2.79 -26.99
N GLU A 238 11.15 2.81 -27.37
CA GLU A 238 10.52 1.76 -28.17
C GLU A 238 11.16 1.64 -29.55
N LEU A 239 11.45 2.77 -30.21
CA LEU A 239 12.20 2.77 -31.47
C LEU A 239 13.60 2.19 -31.29
N ALA A 240 14.33 2.61 -30.27
CA ALA A 240 15.66 2.06 -29.96
C ALA A 240 15.60 0.54 -29.67
N GLN A 241 14.54 0.07 -28.99
CA GLN A 241 14.34 -1.35 -28.72
C GLN A 241 14.09 -2.14 -30.00
N ARG A 242 13.23 -1.66 -30.90
CA ARG A 242 12.97 -2.29 -32.21
C ARG A 242 14.23 -2.35 -33.06
N ASP A 243 14.98 -1.25 -33.09
CA ASP A 243 16.26 -1.15 -33.79
C ASP A 243 17.29 -2.16 -33.25
N LEU A 244 17.38 -2.32 -31.93
CA LEU A 244 18.26 -3.33 -31.32
C LEU A 244 17.77 -4.76 -31.56
N GLN A 245 16.45 -5.01 -31.54
CA GLN A 245 15.87 -6.32 -31.85
C GLN A 245 16.18 -6.74 -33.29
N SER A 246 16.19 -5.79 -34.25
CA SER A 246 16.59 -6.08 -35.64
C SER A 246 18.04 -6.58 -35.76
N LEU A 247 18.91 -6.22 -34.81
CA LEU A 247 20.31 -6.67 -34.79
C LEU A 247 20.47 -8.12 -34.36
N LEU A 248 19.45 -8.73 -33.77
CA LEU A 248 19.47 -10.16 -33.43
C LEU A 248 19.54 -11.03 -34.69
N ASP A 249 19.05 -10.52 -35.82
CA ASP A 249 19.13 -11.16 -37.13
C ASP A 249 20.40 -10.82 -37.92
N ALA A 250 21.24 -9.91 -37.42
CA ALA A 250 22.46 -9.53 -38.11
C ALA A 250 23.46 -10.70 -38.18
N SER A 251 24.24 -10.76 -39.27
CA SER A 251 25.23 -11.81 -39.51
C SER A 251 26.21 -11.98 -38.35
N LEU A 252 26.69 -10.87 -37.77
CA LEU A 252 27.58 -10.90 -36.61
C LEU A 252 26.95 -11.60 -35.41
N TYR A 253 25.68 -11.33 -35.12
CA TYR A 253 24.99 -11.87 -33.96
C TYR A 253 24.77 -13.39 -34.09
N ARG A 254 24.53 -13.89 -35.31
CA ARG A 254 24.37 -15.33 -35.58
C ARG A 254 25.69 -16.10 -35.50
N GLN A 255 26.81 -15.47 -35.87
CA GLN A 255 28.12 -16.13 -35.96
C GLN A 255 28.91 -16.11 -34.64
N VAL A 256 28.69 -15.14 -33.76
CA VAL A 256 29.44 -15.03 -32.49
C VAL A 256 28.84 -15.96 -31.41
N PRO A 257 29.66 -16.78 -30.72
CA PRO A 257 29.17 -17.66 -29.66
C PRO A 257 28.51 -16.91 -28.49
N ARG A 258 27.26 -17.27 -28.17
CA ARG A 258 26.46 -16.62 -27.09
C ARG A 258 27.01 -16.80 -25.67
N ARG A 259 27.82 -17.85 -25.42
CA ARG A 259 28.27 -18.24 -24.07
C ARG A 259 29.53 -17.52 -23.58
N GLN A 260 30.21 -16.75 -24.42
CA GLN A 260 31.48 -16.12 -24.03
C GLN A 260 31.24 -14.73 -23.40
N SER A 261 31.46 -14.61 -22.09
CA SER A 261 31.31 -13.35 -21.35
C SER A 261 32.41 -12.35 -21.68
N VAL A 262 32.12 -11.05 -21.54
CA VAL A 262 33.06 -9.95 -21.72
C VAL A 262 33.23 -9.25 -20.38
N ALA A 263 34.48 -8.98 -19.98
CA ALA A 263 34.75 -8.26 -18.74
C ALA A 263 34.18 -6.84 -18.79
N LEU A 264 33.68 -6.34 -17.65
CA LEU A 264 33.10 -4.99 -17.56
C LEU A 264 34.10 -3.91 -17.96
N SER A 265 35.36 -4.06 -17.54
CA SER A 265 36.45 -3.19 -17.98
C SER A 265 36.97 -3.65 -19.35
N LEU A 266 36.82 -2.78 -20.35
CA LEU A 266 37.27 -3.06 -21.71
C LEU A 266 38.79 -2.92 -21.83
N LYS A 267 39.43 -3.89 -22.49
CA LYS A 267 40.84 -3.78 -22.88
C LYS A 267 40.96 -2.78 -24.05
N PRO A 268 41.89 -1.80 -23.99
CA PRO A 268 42.09 -0.86 -25.10
C PRO A 268 42.83 -1.58 -26.23
N THR A 269 42.10 -2.04 -27.23
CA THR A 269 42.67 -2.65 -28.44
C THR A 269 42.72 -1.64 -29.58
N ASN A 270 43.58 -1.90 -30.59
CA ASN A 270 43.71 -1.01 -31.76
C ASN A 270 42.37 -0.78 -32.47
N ILE A 271 41.50 -1.79 -32.53
CA ILE A 271 40.18 -1.67 -33.16
C ILE A 271 39.26 -0.75 -32.32
N LEU A 272 39.17 -0.95 -31.00
CA LEU A 272 38.33 -0.10 -30.14
C LEU A 272 38.83 1.35 -30.03
N VAL A 273 40.13 1.57 -30.21
CA VAL A 273 40.74 2.91 -30.10
C VAL A 273 40.70 3.66 -31.43
N ASN A 274 41.04 3.01 -32.54
CA ASN A 274 41.26 3.71 -33.82
C ASN A 274 40.04 3.68 -34.76
N ASP A 275 39.23 2.64 -34.74
CA ASP A 275 38.07 2.56 -35.63
C ASP A 275 36.94 3.51 -35.14
N PRO A 276 36.41 4.42 -36.01
CA PRO A 276 35.40 5.39 -35.62
C PRO A 276 34.12 4.78 -35.03
N HIS A 277 33.67 3.63 -35.53
CA HIS A 277 32.44 2.99 -35.07
C HIS A 277 32.67 2.20 -33.79
N TYR A 278 33.72 1.39 -33.73
CA TYR A 278 34.04 0.61 -32.52
C TYR A 278 34.41 1.50 -31.33
N ARG A 279 35.02 2.68 -31.56
CA ARG A 279 35.25 3.67 -30.51
C ARG A 279 33.94 4.14 -29.85
N LYS A 280 32.89 4.35 -30.64
CA LYS A 280 31.56 4.74 -30.13
C LYS A 280 30.84 3.57 -29.46
N VAL A 281 31.00 2.35 -29.96
CA VAL A 281 30.52 1.13 -29.28
C VAL A 281 31.19 0.97 -27.91
N ALA A 282 32.50 1.18 -27.81
CA ALA A 282 33.22 1.15 -26.53
C ALA A 282 32.78 2.27 -25.58
N ALA A 283 32.45 3.46 -26.10
CA ALA A 283 31.89 4.54 -25.29
C ALA A 283 30.51 4.16 -24.72
N LEU A 284 29.63 3.60 -25.55
CA LEU A 284 28.31 3.13 -25.14
C LEU A 284 28.38 1.97 -24.13
N TRP A 285 29.32 1.05 -24.29
CA TRP A 285 29.59 0.01 -23.28
C TRP A 285 29.97 0.62 -21.93
N ARG A 286 30.89 1.59 -21.90
CA ARG A 286 31.28 2.27 -20.65
C ARG A 286 30.11 3.04 -20.03
N ALA A 287 29.26 3.66 -20.84
CA ALA A 287 28.04 4.32 -20.37
C ALA A 287 27.07 3.29 -19.75
N TRP A 288 26.87 2.14 -20.41
CA TRP A 288 26.08 1.05 -19.83
C TRP A 288 26.68 0.54 -18.52
N VAL A 289 28.00 0.32 -18.43
CA VAL A 289 28.65 -0.08 -17.17
C VAL A 289 28.44 0.95 -16.05
N LYS A 290 28.46 2.24 -16.40
CA LYS A 290 28.30 3.33 -15.42
C LYS A 290 26.86 3.51 -14.94
N TYR A 291 25.89 3.43 -15.84
CA TYR A 291 24.51 3.85 -15.58
C TYR A 291 23.48 2.70 -15.59
N GLY A 292 23.74 1.62 -16.34
CA GLY A 292 22.78 0.51 -16.54
C GLY A 292 23.19 -0.80 -15.88
N HIS A 293 24.48 -1.03 -15.64
CA HIS A 293 24.97 -2.25 -15.03
C HIS A 293 24.74 -2.26 -13.51
N LYS A 294 23.83 -3.12 -13.05
CA LYS A 294 23.68 -3.44 -11.64
C LYS A 294 24.61 -4.59 -11.27
N ARG A 295 25.48 -4.37 -10.28
CA ARG A 295 26.32 -5.45 -9.75
C ARG A 295 25.42 -6.54 -9.18
N GLN A 296 25.78 -7.81 -9.41
CA GLN A 296 25.14 -8.90 -8.68
C GLN A 296 25.45 -8.69 -7.20
N GLU A 297 24.41 -8.39 -6.43
CA GLU A 297 24.50 -8.27 -4.98
C GLU A 297 24.76 -9.64 -4.39
N THR A 298 25.61 -9.68 -3.37
CA THR A 298 25.68 -10.87 -2.50
C THR A 298 24.37 -11.02 -1.72
N GLN A 299 24.08 -12.22 -1.23
CA GLN A 299 22.90 -12.46 -0.37
C GLN A 299 22.87 -11.49 0.82
N GLN A 300 24.02 -11.23 1.45
CA GLN A 300 24.13 -10.26 2.56
C GLN A 300 23.82 -8.82 2.14
N GLN A 301 24.29 -8.39 0.97
CA GLN A 301 24.01 -7.04 0.46
C GLN A 301 22.52 -6.86 0.15
N ARG A 302 21.91 -7.87 -0.47
CA ARG A 302 20.48 -7.86 -0.77
C ARG A 302 19.64 -7.86 0.51
N ALA A 303 19.96 -8.71 1.48
CA ALA A 303 19.28 -8.74 2.77
C ALA A 303 19.38 -7.40 3.50
N LYS A 304 20.55 -6.76 3.48
CA LYS A 304 20.75 -5.42 4.05
C LYS A 304 19.87 -4.37 3.34
N ARG A 305 19.85 -4.35 2.00
CA ARG A 305 19.02 -3.43 1.22
C ARG A 305 17.54 -3.62 1.55
N ARG A 306 17.06 -4.86 1.54
CA ARG A 306 15.67 -5.22 1.86
C ARG A 306 15.28 -4.81 3.29
N SER A 307 16.18 -5.00 4.25
CA SER A 307 15.96 -4.54 5.62
C SER A 307 15.82 -3.01 5.70
N THR A 308 16.59 -2.26 4.92
CA THR A 308 16.45 -0.80 4.83
C THR A 308 15.13 -0.40 4.17
N GLU A 309 14.79 -0.99 3.02
CA GLU A 309 13.52 -0.75 2.31
C GLU A 309 12.31 -1.05 3.20
N ALA A 310 12.34 -2.17 3.95
CA ALA A 310 11.29 -2.52 4.91
C ALA A 310 11.18 -1.52 6.07
N GLY A 311 12.31 -1.04 6.61
CA GLY A 311 12.29 0.00 7.64
C GLY A 311 11.71 1.33 7.12
N CYS A 312 11.96 1.68 5.85
CA CYS A 312 11.31 2.83 5.21
C CYS A 312 9.80 2.60 5.03
N TRP A 313 9.37 1.37 4.72
CA TRP A 313 7.95 1.02 4.66
C TRP A 313 7.26 1.17 6.02
N ASP A 314 7.89 0.70 7.10
CA ASP A 314 7.35 0.85 8.46
C ASP A 314 7.08 2.31 8.81
N ARG A 315 8.02 3.20 8.47
CA ARG A 315 7.88 4.65 8.67
C ARG A 315 6.79 5.25 7.79
N PHE A 316 6.66 4.78 6.55
CA PHE A 316 5.57 5.21 5.67
C PHE A 316 4.19 4.83 6.23
N VAL A 317 4.05 3.64 6.82
CA VAL A 317 2.78 3.26 7.50
C VAL A 317 2.49 4.19 8.68
N LEU A 318 3.49 4.50 9.51
CA LEU A 318 3.32 5.48 10.59
C LEU A 318 2.92 6.86 10.04
N HIS A 319 3.57 7.31 8.97
CA HIS A 319 3.27 8.57 8.30
C HIS A 319 1.81 8.65 7.86
N LEU A 320 1.28 7.59 7.22
CA LEU A 320 -0.14 7.50 6.86
C LEU A 320 -1.07 7.53 8.08
N VAL A 321 -0.68 6.87 9.18
CA VAL A 321 -1.49 6.85 10.41
C VAL A 321 -1.55 8.25 11.05
N VAL A 322 -0.41 8.93 11.17
CA VAL A 322 -0.33 10.28 11.75
C VAL A 322 -1.16 11.26 10.94
N ARG A 323 -0.99 11.26 9.61
CA ARG A 323 -1.80 12.10 8.71
C ARG A 323 -3.28 11.79 8.82
N GLY A 324 -3.65 10.51 8.76
CA GLY A 324 -5.03 10.07 8.92
C GLY A 324 -5.66 10.54 10.24
N LEU A 325 -4.92 10.54 11.35
CA LEU A 325 -5.41 11.04 12.64
C LEU A 325 -5.61 12.57 12.64
N VAL A 326 -4.61 13.31 12.16
CA VAL A 326 -4.66 14.78 12.09
C VAL A 326 -5.82 15.24 11.20
N ASP A 327 -5.97 14.60 10.05
CA ASP A 327 -7.06 14.86 9.10
C ASP A 327 -8.46 14.56 9.64
N LEU A 328 -8.53 13.66 10.61
CA LEU A 328 -9.76 13.35 11.35
C LEU A 328 -10.02 14.32 12.50
N GLY A 329 -9.15 15.30 12.72
CA GLY A 329 -9.24 16.33 13.76
C GLY A 329 -8.69 15.89 15.11
N TRP A 330 -7.78 14.90 15.15
CA TRP A 330 -7.08 14.51 16.38
C TRP A 330 -5.81 15.33 16.57
N SER A 331 -5.58 15.76 17.80
CA SER A 331 -4.32 16.39 18.21
C SER A 331 -3.41 15.33 18.83
N LEU A 332 -2.15 15.30 18.38
CA LEU A 332 -1.14 14.37 18.89
C LEU A 332 -0.21 15.07 19.87
N GLN A 333 0.13 14.38 20.96
CA GLN A 333 1.12 14.82 21.93
C GLN A 333 2.12 13.70 22.17
N GLU A 334 3.40 13.96 21.94
CA GLU A 334 4.47 13.01 22.19
C GLU A 334 4.68 12.81 23.71
N GLN A 335 4.74 11.55 24.14
CA GLN A 335 4.97 11.15 25.54
C GLN A 335 6.35 10.52 25.74
N GLY A 336 7.08 10.29 24.65
CA GLY A 336 8.40 9.68 24.60
C GLY A 336 8.66 9.03 23.23
N PRO A 337 9.85 8.45 23.01
CA PRO A 337 10.21 7.85 21.74
C PRO A 337 9.20 6.78 21.32
N GLY A 338 8.61 6.96 20.13
CA GLY A 338 7.62 6.03 19.58
C GLY A 338 6.31 5.95 20.38
N ARG A 339 6.01 6.93 21.25
CA ARG A 339 4.77 6.95 22.05
C ARG A 339 4.07 8.30 21.97
N TRP A 340 2.82 8.27 21.55
CA TRP A 340 1.97 9.45 21.42
C TRP A 340 0.63 9.26 22.13
N ARG A 341 0.05 10.38 22.55
CA ARG A 341 -1.32 10.45 23.05
C ARG A 341 -2.13 11.29 22.08
N ALA A 342 -3.14 10.69 21.47
CA ALA A 342 -4.10 11.38 20.63
C ALA A 342 -5.30 11.82 21.47
N SER A 343 -5.72 13.07 21.31
CA SER A 343 -6.91 13.62 21.95
C SER A 343 -7.80 14.34 20.94
N ARG A 344 -9.11 14.25 21.18
CA ARG A 344 -10.14 14.97 20.44
C ARG A 344 -11.29 15.27 21.39
N ALA A 345 -11.86 16.47 21.30
CA ALA A 345 -13.02 16.84 22.12
C ALA A 345 -14.17 15.83 21.93
N GLY A 346 -14.77 15.38 23.04
CA GLY A 346 -15.86 14.41 23.01
C GLY A 346 -15.45 12.95 22.76
N SER A 347 -14.15 12.66 22.66
CA SER A 347 -13.64 11.29 22.49
C SER A 347 -12.72 10.91 23.63
N LEU A 348 -12.67 9.61 23.95
CA LEU A 348 -11.69 9.05 24.86
C LEU A 348 -10.28 9.21 24.25
N PRO A 349 -9.25 9.54 25.07
CA PRO A 349 -7.89 9.66 24.58
C PRO A 349 -7.37 8.29 24.12
N VAL A 350 -6.58 8.29 23.04
CA VAL A 350 -6.00 7.07 22.45
C VAL A 350 -4.49 7.08 22.64
N SER A 351 -3.95 5.99 23.15
CA SER A 351 -2.51 5.78 23.26
C SER A 351 -1.99 5.11 22.00
N ILE A 352 -0.96 5.70 21.39
CA ILE A 352 -0.33 5.22 20.16
C ILE A 352 1.11 4.84 20.50
N THR A 353 1.52 3.63 20.12
CA THR A 353 2.90 3.17 20.31
C THR A 353 3.42 2.54 19.03
N GLN A 354 4.65 2.83 18.66
CA GLN A 354 5.40 2.10 17.65
C GLN A 354 6.46 1.23 18.33
N ASP A 355 6.52 -0.06 17.97
CA ASP A 355 7.58 -0.95 18.43
C ASP A 355 8.79 -0.95 17.48
N ASP A 356 9.88 -1.59 17.90
CA ASP A 356 11.10 -1.75 17.08
C ASP A 356 10.83 -2.54 15.79
N GLY A 357 9.70 -3.25 15.73
CA GLY A 357 9.21 -3.97 14.57
C GLY A 357 8.48 -3.08 13.55
N GLY A 358 8.31 -1.78 13.83
CA GLY A 358 7.53 -0.87 13.01
C GLY A 358 6.02 -0.99 13.22
N VAL A 359 5.55 -1.88 14.08
CA VAL A 359 4.11 -2.10 14.32
C VAL A 359 3.54 -0.91 15.07
N VAL A 360 2.53 -0.29 14.47
CA VAL A 360 1.81 0.84 15.07
C VAL A 360 0.60 0.31 15.81
N ARG A 361 0.57 0.49 17.13
CA ARG A 361 -0.54 0.06 17.99
C ARG A 361 -1.31 1.26 18.52
N LEU A 362 -2.61 1.28 18.26
CA LEU A 362 -3.55 2.21 18.88
C LEU A 362 -4.30 1.47 20.00
N SER A 363 -4.45 2.13 21.15
CA SER A 363 -5.03 1.50 22.34
C SER A 363 -5.91 2.43 23.16
N THR A 364 -7.04 1.89 23.59
CA THR A 364 -7.99 2.39 24.59
C THR A 364 -8.33 1.22 25.53
N ASP A 365 -9.61 0.91 25.75
CA ASP A 365 -10.09 -0.40 26.22
C ASP A 365 -9.98 -1.49 25.12
N ARG A 366 -9.83 -1.07 23.86
CA ARG A 366 -9.61 -1.92 22.69
C ARG A 366 -8.22 -1.68 22.13
N SER A 367 -7.72 -2.61 21.34
CA SER A 367 -6.43 -2.45 20.65
C SER A 367 -6.55 -2.73 19.16
N LEU A 368 -5.88 -1.89 18.37
CA LEU A 368 -5.65 -2.06 16.93
C LEU A 368 -4.14 -2.11 16.69
N SER A 369 -3.67 -3.13 16.00
CA SER A 369 -2.27 -3.22 15.57
C SER A 369 -2.19 -3.17 14.04
N LEU A 370 -1.56 -2.13 13.51
CA LEU A 370 -1.18 -2.03 12.11
C LEU A 370 0.23 -2.60 11.95
N VAL A 371 0.33 -3.72 11.24
CA VAL A 371 1.56 -4.45 10.99
C VAL A 371 2.02 -4.15 9.57
N PRO A 372 3.09 -3.35 9.39
CA PRO A 372 3.66 -3.12 8.07
C PRO A 372 4.20 -4.43 7.49
N LEU A 373 3.89 -4.67 6.22
CA LEU A 373 4.35 -5.81 5.44
C LEU A 373 4.96 -5.27 4.13
N CYS A 374 6.28 -5.26 4.01
CA CYS A 374 6.96 -4.82 2.79
C CYS A 374 6.89 -5.90 1.69
N ALA A 375 5.68 -6.18 1.22
CA ALA A 375 5.39 -7.21 0.23
C ALA A 375 4.29 -6.74 -0.74
N ASP A 376 4.45 -7.08 -2.01
CA ASP A 376 3.40 -6.98 -3.02
C ASP A 376 2.64 -8.31 -3.10
N LEU A 377 1.34 -8.27 -2.80
CA LEU A 377 0.46 -9.44 -2.74
C LEU A 377 -0.39 -9.64 -4.01
N SER A 378 -0.26 -8.77 -5.02
CA SER A 378 -1.12 -8.76 -6.22
C SER A 378 -1.09 -10.06 -7.05
N GLY A 379 -0.04 -10.87 -6.92
CA GLY A 379 0.11 -12.17 -7.60
C GLY A 379 0.06 -13.39 -6.69
N ALA A 380 -0.29 -13.22 -5.41
CA ALA A 380 -0.40 -14.35 -4.47
C ALA A 380 -1.67 -15.17 -4.74
N ASP A 381 -1.61 -16.48 -4.49
CA ASP A 381 -2.79 -17.35 -4.55
C ASP A 381 -3.84 -16.89 -3.52
N PRO A 382 -5.06 -16.50 -3.96
CA PRO A 382 -6.08 -15.95 -3.07
C PRO A 382 -6.49 -16.89 -1.94
N ASP A 383 -6.58 -18.20 -2.23
CA ASP A 383 -7.02 -19.21 -1.25
C ASP A 383 -5.96 -19.46 -0.18
N ALA A 384 -4.69 -19.61 -0.59
CA ALA A 384 -3.58 -19.71 0.36
C ALA A 384 -3.43 -18.45 1.23
N LEU A 385 -3.59 -17.25 0.63
CA LEU A 385 -3.55 -15.99 1.36
C LEU A 385 -4.71 -15.90 2.36
N GLN A 386 -5.92 -16.27 1.96
CA GLN A 386 -7.08 -16.29 2.83
C GLN A 386 -6.88 -17.23 4.02
N GLY A 387 -6.39 -18.45 3.79
CA GLY A 387 -6.12 -19.43 4.85
C GLY A 387 -5.08 -18.92 5.86
N LEU A 388 -4.02 -18.27 5.38
CA LEU A 388 -3.00 -17.69 6.26
C LEU A 388 -3.54 -16.53 7.08
N VAL A 389 -4.29 -15.61 6.47
CA VAL A 389 -4.88 -14.45 7.17
C VAL A 389 -5.91 -14.90 8.21
N GLN A 390 -6.70 -15.94 7.92
CA GLN A 390 -7.62 -16.56 8.88
C GLN A 390 -6.88 -17.16 10.09
N SER A 391 -5.66 -17.68 9.91
CA SER A 391 -4.87 -18.19 11.03
C SER A 391 -4.40 -17.10 12.02
N LEU A 392 -4.42 -15.84 11.58
CA LEU A 392 -4.06 -14.67 12.39
C LEU A 392 -5.26 -14.03 13.11
N ASP A 393 -6.47 -14.51 12.86
CA ASP A 393 -7.69 -14.01 13.47
C ASP A 393 -7.63 -14.11 15.00
N SER A 394 -7.89 -12.99 15.66
CA SER A 394 -7.81 -12.87 17.11
C SER A 394 -8.95 -12.03 17.64
N ASN A 395 -9.65 -12.56 18.65
CA ASN A 395 -10.69 -11.81 19.37
C ASN A 395 -10.13 -10.80 20.39
N LYS A 396 -8.81 -10.79 20.62
CA LYS A 396 -8.19 -9.93 21.64
C LYS A 396 -7.71 -8.59 21.10
N ALA A 397 -7.34 -8.53 19.83
CA ALA A 397 -6.81 -7.33 19.18
C ALA A 397 -7.20 -7.33 17.71
N ASP A 398 -7.65 -6.19 17.22
CA ASP A 398 -7.92 -5.99 15.79
C ASP A 398 -6.54 -5.86 15.09
N VAL A 399 -6.33 -6.60 13.99
CA VAL A 399 -5.04 -6.64 13.27
C VAL A 399 -5.24 -6.23 11.83
N VAL A 400 -4.40 -5.31 11.36
CA VAL A 400 -4.37 -4.84 9.96
C VAL A 400 -2.97 -5.07 9.41
N LEU A 401 -2.86 -5.90 8.38
CA LEU A 401 -1.62 -6.10 7.64
C LEU A 401 -1.57 -5.06 6.52
N VAL A 402 -0.63 -4.11 6.61
CA VAL A 402 -0.48 -3.02 5.66
C VAL A 402 0.58 -3.39 4.63
N HIS A 403 0.16 -3.71 3.41
CA HIS A 403 1.04 -4.23 2.35
C HIS A 403 1.15 -3.27 1.16
N VAL A 404 2.18 -3.48 0.34
CA VAL A 404 2.45 -2.65 -0.84
C VAL A 404 1.53 -3.03 -1.98
N GLY A 405 1.01 -2.02 -2.69
CA GLY A 405 0.27 -2.17 -3.93
C GLY A 405 -1.22 -1.93 -3.81
N ALA A 406 -1.95 -2.32 -4.85
CA ALA A 406 -3.40 -2.22 -4.93
C ALA A 406 -4.09 -3.14 -3.89
N PRO A 407 -5.37 -2.90 -3.56
CA PRO A 407 -6.15 -3.82 -2.73
C PRO A 407 -6.07 -5.25 -3.28
N THR A 408 -5.67 -6.21 -2.45
CA THR A 408 -5.56 -7.61 -2.89
C THR A 408 -6.93 -8.20 -3.19
N ALA A 409 -7.02 -8.98 -4.26
CA ALA A 409 -8.23 -9.71 -4.63
C ALA A 409 -8.44 -10.93 -3.71
N VAL A 410 -8.83 -10.68 -2.45
CA VAL A 410 -9.32 -11.73 -1.54
C VAL A 410 -10.83 -11.79 -1.65
N ALA A 411 -11.40 -13.00 -1.64
CA ALA A 411 -12.84 -13.22 -1.75
C ALA A 411 -13.62 -12.54 -0.60
N ASP A 412 -13.07 -12.50 0.61
CA ASP A 412 -13.67 -11.78 1.73
C ASP A 412 -13.44 -10.27 1.60
N VAL A 413 -14.44 -9.57 1.02
CA VAL A 413 -14.46 -8.11 0.84
C VAL A 413 -14.22 -7.34 2.15
N ASP A 414 -14.65 -7.89 3.29
CA ASP A 414 -14.44 -7.24 4.58
C ASP A 414 -12.96 -7.24 4.98
N ARG A 415 -12.22 -8.29 4.62
CA ARG A 415 -10.77 -8.39 4.84
C ARG A 415 -9.99 -7.52 3.88
N ALA A 416 -10.43 -7.40 2.63
CA ALA A 416 -9.72 -6.59 1.62
C ALA A 416 -9.91 -5.08 1.81
N GLY A 417 -11.07 -4.66 2.32
CA GLY A 417 -11.41 -3.24 2.47
C GLY A 417 -11.18 -2.67 3.87
N GLY A 418 -11.10 -3.49 4.92
CA GLY A 418 -11.00 -2.98 6.29
C GLY A 418 -12.25 -2.22 6.74
N TRP A 419 -13.43 -2.72 6.35
CA TRP A 419 -14.74 -2.19 6.77
C TRP A 419 -15.25 -2.84 8.05
N THR A 420 -14.77 -4.06 8.34
CA THR A 420 -15.14 -4.84 9.52
C THR A 420 -13.86 -5.34 10.19
N PHE A 421 -13.72 -5.09 11.50
CA PHE A 421 -12.48 -5.38 12.23
C PHE A 421 -12.61 -6.54 13.22
N ARG A 422 -13.82 -6.80 13.73
CA ARG A 422 -14.01 -7.62 14.93
C ARG A 422 -13.58 -9.08 14.70
N GLY A 423 -12.44 -9.44 15.28
CA GLY A 423 -11.92 -10.82 15.24
C GLY A 423 -11.39 -11.25 13.88
N LYS A 424 -11.31 -10.35 12.90
CA LYS A 424 -10.82 -10.63 11.55
C LYS A 424 -9.55 -9.83 11.27
N THR A 425 -8.53 -10.50 10.78
CA THR A 425 -7.35 -9.83 10.24
C THR A 425 -7.68 -9.23 8.88
N VAL A 426 -7.37 -7.93 8.71
CA VAL A 426 -7.60 -7.14 7.50
C VAL A 426 -6.31 -7.05 6.68
N LEU A 427 -6.42 -7.14 5.37
CA LEU A 427 -5.36 -6.83 4.40
C LEU A 427 -5.61 -5.43 3.86
N PHE A 428 -4.71 -4.50 4.16
CA PHE A 428 -4.80 -3.13 3.69
C PHE A 428 -3.69 -2.86 2.69
N GLY A 429 -4.04 -2.84 1.40
CA GLY A 429 -3.13 -2.47 0.32
C GLY A 429 -3.03 -0.95 0.19
N CYS A 430 -1.82 -0.43 0.26
CA CYS A 430 -1.52 0.97 -0.02
C CYS A 430 -0.32 1.13 -0.96
N SER A 431 -0.27 2.27 -1.63
CA SER A 431 0.80 2.60 -2.57
C SER A 431 1.34 4.00 -2.26
N PRO A 432 2.67 4.21 -2.30
CA PRO A 432 3.27 5.55 -2.19
C PRO A 432 2.87 6.47 -3.35
N TRP A 433 2.25 5.92 -4.40
CA TRP A 433 1.70 6.65 -5.55
C TRP A 433 0.18 6.82 -5.48
N GLY A 434 -0.49 6.06 -4.60
CA GLY A 434 -1.95 6.03 -4.50
C GLY A 434 -2.46 7.09 -3.54
N ILE A 435 -3.08 8.14 -4.09
CA ILE A 435 -3.76 9.20 -3.34
C ILE A 435 -4.95 8.70 -2.49
N ASP A 436 -5.49 7.54 -2.83
CA ASP A 436 -6.53 6.87 -2.08
C ASP A 436 -5.99 6.22 -0.81
N SER A 437 -4.68 5.98 -0.70
CA SER A 437 -4.05 5.36 0.48
C SER A 437 -4.33 6.17 1.75
N GLU A 438 -4.24 7.50 1.68
CA GLU A 438 -4.53 8.40 2.79
C GLU A 438 -6.03 8.41 3.13
N GLU A 439 -6.91 8.54 2.14
CA GLU A 439 -8.37 8.51 2.34
C GLU A 439 -8.83 7.18 2.95
N ARG A 440 -8.31 6.06 2.46
CA ARG A 440 -8.64 4.72 2.93
C ARG A 440 -8.05 4.43 4.31
N MET A 441 -6.85 4.93 4.61
CA MET A 441 -6.26 4.83 5.95
C MET A 441 -7.07 5.67 6.95
N ALA A 442 -7.40 6.91 6.61
CA ALA A 442 -8.24 7.77 7.44
C ALA A 442 -9.62 7.13 7.67
N ARG A 443 -10.23 6.54 6.64
CA ARG A 443 -11.47 5.77 6.79
C ARG A 443 -11.31 4.61 7.76
N LEU A 444 -10.27 3.79 7.59
CA LEU A 444 -9.97 2.63 8.42
C LEU A 444 -9.83 3.04 9.89
N LEU A 445 -9.01 4.06 10.15
CA LEU A 445 -8.79 4.60 11.49
C LEU A 445 -10.09 5.15 12.08
N ARG A 446 -10.86 5.92 11.32
CA ARG A 446 -12.16 6.46 11.75
C ARG A 446 -13.13 5.35 12.14
N GLY A 447 -13.21 4.29 11.35
CA GLY A 447 -14.06 3.12 11.63
C GLY A 447 -13.72 2.44 12.95
N TRP A 448 -12.42 2.34 13.29
CA TRP A 448 -11.98 1.83 14.59
C TRP A 448 -12.19 2.83 15.74
N LEU A 449 -11.80 4.10 15.55
CA LEU A 449 -11.88 5.15 16.57
C LEU A 449 -13.31 5.40 17.05
N VAL A 450 -14.29 5.35 16.15
CA VAL A 450 -15.71 5.51 16.50
C VAL A 450 -16.21 4.36 17.39
N ARG A 451 -15.54 3.20 17.42
CA ARG A 451 -15.89 2.07 18.30
C ARG A 451 -15.09 2.06 19.59
N ALA A 452 -13.81 2.44 19.50
CA ALA A 452 -12.83 2.31 20.57
C ALA A 452 -12.70 3.59 21.42
N ALA A 453 -12.97 4.74 20.83
CA ALA A 453 -12.77 6.05 21.46
C ALA A 453 -14.07 6.86 21.61
N SER A 454 -15.21 6.38 21.10
CA SER A 454 -16.50 7.03 21.36
C SER A 454 -16.99 6.69 22.78
N PRO A 455 -17.52 7.68 23.53
CA PRO A 455 -18.17 7.43 24.81
C PRO A 455 -19.31 6.43 24.69
N ALA A 456 -19.57 5.68 25.76
CA ALA A 456 -20.72 4.79 25.81
C ALA A 456 -22.01 5.59 25.68
N TYR A 457 -22.80 5.28 24.65
CA TYR A 457 -24.13 5.83 24.44
C TYR A 457 -25.22 4.78 24.76
N PRO A 458 -26.36 5.16 25.36
CA PRO A 458 -26.57 6.42 26.05
C PRO A 458 -25.73 6.49 27.33
N VAL A 459 -25.55 7.68 27.87
CA VAL A 459 -24.91 7.84 29.18
C VAL A 459 -25.93 7.43 30.23
N ALA A 460 -25.64 6.36 30.98
CA ALA A 460 -26.55 5.80 31.95
C ALA A 460 -25.86 5.55 33.29
N THR A 461 -26.62 5.64 34.38
CA THR A 461 -26.18 5.27 35.73
C THR A 461 -27.36 4.68 36.52
N GLU A 462 -27.06 3.96 37.59
CA GLU A 462 -28.08 3.44 38.51
C GLU A 462 -28.28 4.39 39.70
N VAL A 463 -29.50 4.87 39.88
CA VAL A 463 -29.96 5.68 41.01
C VAL A 463 -31.27 5.10 41.53
N ARG A 464 -31.26 4.61 42.77
CA ARG A 464 -32.46 4.12 43.46
C ARG A 464 -33.09 5.24 44.30
N ALA A 465 -34.40 5.15 44.56
CA ALA A 465 -35.13 6.11 45.38
C ALA A 465 -35.06 7.57 44.88
N LEU A 466 -34.87 7.79 43.57
CA LEU A 466 -35.02 9.11 42.96
C LEU A 466 -36.49 9.34 42.63
N GLU A 467 -36.98 10.56 42.84
CA GLU A 467 -38.35 10.92 42.45
C GLU A 467 -38.49 11.00 40.93
N GLN A 468 -39.71 10.80 40.42
CA GLN A 468 -39.99 10.88 38.99
C GLN A 468 -39.61 12.25 38.42
N LEU A 469 -38.89 12.23 37.30
CA LEU A 469 -38.45 13.45 36.61
C LEU A 469 -39.60 14.10 35.83
N PRO A 470 -39.55 15.42 35.58
CA PRO A 470 -40.50 16.09 34.71
C PRO A 470 -40.59 15.43 33.33
N ARG A 471 -41.80 15.06 32.90
CA ARG A 471 -42.03 14.42 31.58
C ARG A 471 -41.69 15.32 30.39
N THR A 472 -41.57 16.62 30.61
CA THR A 472 -41.17 17.61 29.60
C THR A 472 -39.69 17.52 29.23
N TRP A 473 -38.86 16.90 30.07
CA TRP A 473 -37.44 16.76 29.79
C TRP A 473 -37.21 15.62 28.79
N THR A 474 -36.87 15.99 27.55
CA THR A 474 -36.61 15.01 26.48
C THR A 474 -35.18 14.50 26.46
N TRP A 475 -34.27 15.17 27.18
CA TRP A 475 -32.84 14.85 27.18
C TRP A 475 -32.45 13.77 28.19
N ILE A 476 -33.27 13.55 29.23
CA ILE A 476 -33.01 12.62 30.32
C ILE A 476 -34.27 11.82 30.64
N ARG A 477 -34.10 10.53 30.92
CA ARG A 477 -35.17 9.61 31.30
C ARG A 477 -34.80 8.90 32.59
N TYR A 478 -35.76 8.75 33.48
CA TYR A 478 -35.61 7.94 34.68
C TYR A 478 -36.64 6.81 34.72
N GLN A 479 -36.16 5.58 34.86
CA GLN A 479 -36.97 4.40 35.16
C GLN A 479 -36.20 3.57 36.16
N GLU A 480 -36.62 3.59 37.42
CA GLU A 480 -35.87 3.00 38.53
C GLU A 480 -35.35 1.58 38.21
N PRO A 481 -34.05 1.30 38.42
CA PRO A 481 -33.01 2.19 38.96
C PRO A 481 -32.29 3.03 37.90
N HIS A 482 -32.65 2.98 36.63
CA HIS A 482 -31.85 3.55 35.54
C HIS A 482 -32.15 5.03 35.28
N LEU A 483 -31.11 5.85 35.37
CA LEU A 483 -31.09 7.25 34.95
C LEU A 483 -30.27 7.35 33.66
N VAL A 484 -30.89 7.83 32.57
CA VAL A 484 -30.35 7.75 31.21
C VAL A 484 -30.42 9.12 30.53
N ALA A 485 -29.27 9.63 30.09
CA ALA A 485 -29.17 10.84 29.26
C ALA A 485 -29.05 10.45 27.78
N LEU A 486 -29.93 11.01 26.97
CA LEU A 486 -30.17 10.60 25.58
C LEU A 486 -29.62 11.60 24.55
N ARG A 487 -29.52 12.89 24.91
CA ARG A 487 -28.88 13.92 24.08
C ARG A 487 -28.09 14.88 24.98
N PRO A 488 -27.09 15.61 24.43
CA PRO A 488 -26.44 16.69 25.15
C PRO A 488 -27.49 17.66 25.73
N PRO A 489 -27.43 18.01 27.03
CA PRO A 489 -28.35 18.98 27.62
C PRO A 489 -28.02 20.39 27.11
N THR A 490 -29.05 21.18 26.83
CA THR A 490 -28.88 22.61 26.54
C THR A 490 -28.56 23.39 27.83
N PRO A 491 -28.08 24.65 27.74
CA PRO A 491 -27.94 25.49 28.92
C PRO A 491 -29.24 25.63 29.73
N GLU A 492 -30.40 25.64 29.06
CA GLU A 492 -31.72 25.67 29.70
C GLU A 492 -32.03 24.36 30.43
N ASP A 493 -31.72 23.21 29.82
CA ASP A 493 -31.89 21.89 30.44
C ASP A 493 -31.05 21.78 31.72
N LEU A 494 -29.79 22.25 31.69
CA LEU A 494 -28.89 22.27 32.85
C LEU A 494 -29.44 23.17 33.96
N ALA A 495 -29.90 24.38 33.63
CA ALA A 495 -30.47 25.31 34.59
C ALA A 495 -31.75 24.74 35.25
N ALA A 496 -32.64 24.16 34.44
CA ALA A 496 -33.87 23.53 34.93
C ALA A 496 -33.58 22.32 35.84
N SER A 497 -32.60 21.50 35.46
CA SER A 497 -32.21 20.31 36.23
C SER A 497 -31.57 20.67 37.57
N ALA A 498 -30.70 21.68 37.58
CA ALA A 498 -30.08 22.19 38.81
C ALA A 498 -31.11 22.84 39.74
N ALA A 499 -32.06 23.60 39.20
CA ALA A 499 -33.14 24.20 39.98
C ALA A 499 -34.03 23.14 40.63
N TRP A 500 -34.40 22.10 39.88
CA TRP A 500 -35.17 20.96 40.38
C TRP A 500 -34.43 20.20 41.49
N ALA A 501 -33.15 19.86 41.27
CA ALA A 501 -32.33 19.16 42.26
C ALA A 501 -32.18 19.98 43.55
N SER A 502 -31.97 21.29 43.44
CA SER A 502 -31.87 22.21 44.58
C SER A 502 -33.18 22.31 45.36
N ALA A 503 -34.32 22.41 44.67
CA ALA A 503 -35.64 22.43 45.31
C ALA A 503 -35.91 21.13 46.07
N LYS A 504 -35.62 19.98 45.46
CA LYS A 504 -35.81 18.65 46.08
C LYS A 504 -34.85 18.39 47.24
N ALA A 505 -33.60 18.83 47.13
CA ALA A 505 -32.66 18.78 48.24
C ALA A 505 -33.17 19.58 49.45
N LYS A 506 -33.70 20.79 49.24
CA LYS A 506 -34.29 21.62 50.30
C LYS A 506 -35.51 20.95 50.93
N GLU A 507 -36.40 20.38 50.13
CA GLU A 507 -37.58 19.64 50.60
C GLU A 507 -37.16 18.49 51.53
N LEU A 508 -36.25 17.61 51.07
CA LEU A 508 -35.75 16.48 51.85
C LEU A 508 -34.98 16.92 53.10
N ASP A 509 -34.25 18.04 53.04
CA ASP A 509 -33.58 18.64 54.20
C ASP A 509 -34.58 19.09 55.26
N THR A 510 -35.71 19.68 54.85
CA THR A 510 -36.77 20.08 55.78
C THR A 510 -37.43 18.87 56.45
N VAL A 511 -37.69 17.80 55.68
CA VAL A 511 -38.23 16.54 56.19
C VAL A 511 -37.26 15.89 57.19
N ALA A 512 -35.98 15.82 56.85
CA ALA A 512 -34.94 15.28 57.72
C ALA A 512 -34.79 16.09 59.02
N ARG A 513 -34.83 17.44 58.94
CA ARG A 513 -34.80 18.31 60.13
C ARG A 513 -36.02 18.07 61.04
N ARG A 514 -37.22 17.96 60.46
CA ARG A 514 -38.45 17.67 61.21
C ARG A 514 -38.40 16.29 61.88
N ALA A 515 -38.00 15.25 61.15
CA ALA A 515 -37.86 13.90 61.70
C ALA A 515 -36.80 13.83 62.82
N LYS A 516 -35.67 14.52 62.64
CA LYS A 516 -34.62 14.63 63.67
C LYS A 516 -35.12 15.34 64.93
N ALA A 517 -35.89 16.43 64.79
CA ALA A 517 -36.52 17.12 65.91
C ALA A 517 -37.54 16.22 66.64
N ALA A 518 -38.26 15.37 65.90
CA ALA A 518 -39.23 14.41 66.43
C ALA A 518 -38.61 13.08 66.94
N LYS A 519 -37.27 12.92 66.92
CA LYS A 519 -36.55 11.66 67.23
C LYS A 519 -37.02 10.45 66.41
N GLN A 520 -37.50 10.69 65.19
CA GLN A 520 -37.94 9.65 64.26
C GLN A 520 -36.81 9.30 63.28
N ALA A 521 -36.75 8.03 62.87
CA ALA A 521 -35.88 7.61 61.77
C ALA A 521 -36.33 8.27 60.45
N PHE A 522 -35.39 8.65 59.59
CA PHE A 522 -35.67 9.21 58.27
C PHE A 522 -34.85 8.50 57.19
N ALA A 523 -35.39 8.43 55.98
CA ALA A 523 -34.71 7.78 54.85
C ALA A 523 -33.57 8.66 54.32
N VAL A 524 -32.35 8.12 54.30
CA VAL A 524 -31.16 8.81 53.74
C VAL A 524 -31.08 8.63 52.22
N ALA A 525 -31.58 7.50 51.70
CA ALA A 525 -31.47 7.12 50.29
C ALA A 525 -31.98 8.19 49.29
N PRO A 526 -33.11 8.89 49.49
CA PRO A 526 -33.55 9.94 48.56
C PRO A 526 -32.61 11.15 48.49
N ARG A 527 -31.92 11.50 49.59
CA ARG A 527 -30.92 12.59 49.58
C ARG A 527 -29.69 12.21 48.76
N GLU A 528 -29.25 10.98 48.90
CA GLU A 528 -28.13 10.45 48.13
C GLU A 528 -28.51 10.34 46.65
N ALA A 529 -29.75 9.95 46.35
CA ALA A 529 -30.28 9.91 44.99
C ALA A 529 -30.25 11.29 44.30
N VAL A 530 -30.69 12.37 44.97
CA VAL A 530 -30.64 13.74 44.41
C VAL A 530 -29.18 14.20 44.19
N ARG A 531 -28.25 13.85 45.09
CA ARG A 531 -26.82 14.14 44.89
C ARG A 531 -26.23 13.35 43.72
N ALA A 532 -26.60 12.09 43.56
CA ALA A 532 -26.20 11.26 42.44
C ALA A 532 -26.76 11.80 41.11
N PHE A 533 -28.02 12.25 41.11
CA PHE A 533 -28.64 12.93 39.98
C PHE A 533 -27.87 14.20 39.59
N GLN A 534 -27.55 15.09 40.54
CA GLN A 534 -26.80 16.32 40.23
C GLN A 534 -25.44 16.00 39.61
N ARG A 535 -24.70 15.04 40.20
CA ARG A 535 -23.41 14.61 39.64
C ARG A 535 -23.55 14.07 38.22
N PHE A 536 -24.60 13.29 37.96
CA PHE A 536 -24.89 12.78 36.63
C PHE A 536 -25.19 13.89 35.63
N VAL A 537 -25.96 14.90 36.02
CA VAL A 537 -26.24 16.10 35.20
C VAL A 537 -24.96 16.87 34.90
N ASP A 538 -24.07 17.04 35.88
CA ASP A 538 -22.81 17.78 35.73
C ASP A 538 -21.81 17.04 34.81
N GLU A 539 -21.81 15.69 34.83
CA GLU A 539 -20.93 14.86 34.00
C GLU A 539 -21.47 14.61 32.58
N ALA A 540 -22.79 14.69 32.37
CA ALA A 540 -23.43 14.36 31.10
C ALA A 540 -22.93 15.19 29.90
N PRO A 541 -22.73 16.52 30.00
CA PRO A 541 -22.20 17.32 28.89
C PRO A 541 -20.85 16.81 28.39
N ALA A 542 -19.92 16.48 29.31
CA ALA A 542 -18.59 16.00 28.94
C ALA A 542 -18.63 14.62 28.27
N LYS A 543 -19.54 13.73 28.73
CA LYS A 543 -19.70 12.37 28.19
C LYS A 543 -20.46 12.32 26.86
N LEU A 544 -21.30 13.32 26.57
CA LEU A 544 -22.07 13.42 25.32
C LEU A 544 -21.48 14.46 24.34
N ALA A 545 -20.38 15.11 24.70
CA ALA A 545 -19.73 16.11 23.86
C ALA A 545 -19.36 15.54 22.48
N GLY A 546 -19.52 16.36 21.44
CA GLY A 546 -19.16 15.98 20.07
C GLY A 546 -20.22 15.15 19.33
N MET A 547 -21.32 14.74 19.97
CA MET A 547 -22.46 14.14 19.29
C MET A 547 -23.14 15.12 18.32
N ASP A 548 -23.17 16.39 18.70
CA ASP A 548 -23.71 17.55 18.00
C ASP A 548 -22.71 18.20 17.05
N LEU A 549 -21.45 17.73 17.01
CA LEU A 549 -20.44 18.25 16.08
C LEU A 549 -20.46 17.45 14.79
N CYS A 550 -20.70 18.14 13.67
CA CYS A 550 -20.68 17.52 12.35
C CYS A 550 -19.30 16.93 12.06
N PRO A 551 -19.20 15.62 11.80
CA PRO A 551 -17.92 14.96 11.59
C PRO A 551 -17.27 15.29 10.25
N VAL A 552 -17.97 16.02 9.37
CA VAL A 552 -17.51 16.34 8.02
C VAL A 552 -17.07 17.80 7.89
N CYS A 553 -17.86 18.76 8.42
CA CYS A 553 -17.55 20.19 8.30
C CYS A 553 -17.28 20.88 9.64
N GLY A 554 -17.40 20.19 10.77
CA GLY A 554 -17.20 20.76 12.11
C GLY A 554 -18.31 21.70 12.59
N GLY A 555 -19.37 21.92 11.79
CA GLY A 555 -20.53 22.73 12.19
C GLY A 555 -21.46 22.02 13.17
N GLU A 556 -22.49 22.71 13.64
CA GLU A 556 -23.46 22.17 14.59
C GLU A 556 -24.47 21.22 13.93
N GLY A 557 -24.93 20.24 14.70
CA GLY A 557 -25.86 19.20 14.33
C GLY A 557 -27.04 19.11 15.28
N MET A 558 -28.24 19.01 14.72
CA MET A 558 -29.44 18.78 15.52
C MET A 558 -29.51 17.30 15.91
N VAL A 559 -29.32 16.99 17.19
CA VAL A 559 -29.35 15.62 17.72
C VAL A 559 -30.77 15.20 18.09
N GLU A 560 -31.27 14.16 17.43
CA GLU A 560 -32.53 13.49 17.69
C GLU A 560 -32.30 12.15 18.40
N PRO A 561 -32.56 12.06 19.72
CA PRO A 561 -32.47 10.79 20.44
C PRO A 561 -33.64 9.86 20.11
N ARG A 562 -33.36 8.56 20.07
CA ARG A 562 -34.35 7.48 19.98
C ARG A 562 -34.23 6.59 21.23
N PRO A 563 -35.05 6.82 22.26
CA PRO A 563 -34.84 6.30 23.62
C PRO A 563 -34.91 4.77 23.82
N GLY A 564 -35.22 4.00 22.76
CA GLY A 564 -35.46 2.57 22.88
C GLY A 564 -36.65 2.24 23.79
N ARG A 565 -36.86 0.94 24.05
CA ARG A 565 -37.90 0.40 24.93
C ARG A 565 -37.35 -0.14 26.25
N ARG A 566 -36.04 -0.45 26.34
CA ARG A 566 -35.46 -0.99 27.57
C ARG A 566 -35.24 0.11 28.60
N ALA A 567 -35.42 -0.21 29.88
CA ALA A 567 -35.29 0.74 30.99
C ALA A 567 -33.88 1.32 31.10
N ASP A 568 -32.86 0.46 30.94
CA ASP A 568 -31.43 0.79 30.93
C ASP A 568 -30.99 1.65 29.74
N GLY A 569 -31.84 1.80 28.72
CA GLY A 569 -31.51 2.52 27.48
C GLY A 569 -30.51 1.79 26.60
N ALA A 570 -30.23 0.50 26.84
CA ALA A 570 -29.24 -0.25 26.06
C ALA A 570 -29.62 -0.39 24.57
N ASP A 571 -30.91 -0.25 24.25
CA ASP A 571 -31.45 -0.24 22.89
C ASP A 571 -31.67 1.18 22.34
N ALA A 572 -31.27 2.22 23.06
CA ALA A 572 -31.35 3.58 22.58
C ALA A 572 -30.35 3.81 21.44
N THR A 573 -30.80 4.55 20.43
CA THR A 573 -29.99 5.03 19.32
C THR A 573 -30.18 6.53 19.18
N TRP A 574 -29.41 7.17 18.32
CA TRP A 574 -29.55 8.59 18.05
C TRP A 574 -29.21 8.90 16.60
N TRP A 575 -29.71 10.03 16.15
CA TRP A 575 -29.48 10.59 14.84
C TRP A 575 -29.10 12.06 14.98
N ALA A 576 -28.31 12.57 14.06
CA ALA A 576 -28.02 13.99 13.96
C ALA A 576 -27.93 14.40 12.49
N MET A 577 -28.38 15.62 12.22
CA MET A 577 -28.30 16.25 10.91
C MET A 577 -27.60 17.60 11.04
N CYS A 578 -26.58 17.84 10.20
CA CYS A 578 -25.83 19.09 10.22
C CYS A 578 -26.65 20.22 9.63
N THR A 579 -26.76 21.34 10.35
CA THR A 579 -27.47 22.53 9.88
C THR A 579 -26.73 23.27 8.76
N ALA A 580 -25.40 23.14 8.72
CA ALA A 580 -24.55 23.83 7.74
C ALA A 580 -24.43 23.08 6.40
N CYS A 581 -24.29 21.74 6.43
CA CYS A 581 -23.99 20.97 5.23
C CYS A 581 -24.94 19.81 4.91
N GLY A 582 -25.96 19.57 5.75
CA GLY A 582 -26.96 18.52 5.52
C GLY A 582 -26.46 17.09 5.68
N SER A 583 -25.19 16.87 6.04
CA SER A 583 -24.69 15.52 6.36
C SER A 583 -25.40 14.96 7.59
N GLU A 584 -25.68 13.66 7.58
CA GLU A 584 -26.39 12.97 8.65
C GLU A 584 -25.51 11.90 9.29
N TRP A 585 -25.51 11.78 10.62
CA TRP A 585 -24.75 10.77 11.34
C TRP A 585 -25.47 10.27 12.57
N GLY A 586 -25.07 9.12 13.10
CA GLY A 586 -25.67 8.58 14.30
C GLY A 586 -25.40 7.09 14.47
N THR A 587 -26.26 6.44 15.25
CA THR A 587 -26.18 5.01 15.54
C THR A 587 -27.37 4.25 14.97
N ARG A 588 -27.12 3.05 14.45
CA ARG A 588 -28.14 2.13 13.95
C ARG A 588 -28.07 0.78 14.65
N PRO A 589 -29.22 0.14 14.92
CA PRO A 589 -29.23 -1.21 15.48
C PRO A 589 -28.94 -2.23 14.37
N CYS A 590 -28.05 -3.19 14.64
CA CYS A 590 -27.83 -4.32 13.74
C CYS A 590 -28.81 -5.46 14.07
N THR A 591 -29.58 -5.92 13.09
CA THR A 591 -30.48 -7.07 13.23
C THR A 591 -29.76 -8.42 13.24
N GLY A 592 -28.50 -8.46 12.82
CA GLY A 592 -27.68 -9.68 12.79
C GLY A 592 -27.02 -9.97 14.14
N CYS A 593 -26.19 -9.04 14.64
CA CYS A 593 -25.45 -9.23 15.89
C CYS A 593 -26.04 -8.49 17.10
N GLY A 594 -27.11 -7.69 16.92
CA GLY A 594 -27.72 -6.89 17.99
C GLY A 594 -26.88 -5.70 18.46
N SER A 595 -25.68 -5.49 17.92
CA SER A 595 -24.82 -4.35 18.25
C SER A 595 -25.32 -3.06 17.59
N ARG A 596 -24.99 -1.92 18.18
CA ARG A 596 -25.19 -0.60 17.57
C ARG A 596 -23.94 -0.23 16.81
N TYR A 597 -24.09 0.18 15.57
CA TYR A 597 -22.98 0.62 14.74
C TYR A 597 -23.23 2.03 14.24
N HIS A 598 -22.16 2.77 14.03
CA HIS A 598 -22.24 4.16 13.62
C HIS A 598 -22.34 4.27 12.10
N THR A 599 -23.13 5.24 11.64
CA THR A 599 -23.30 5.53 10.21
C THR A 599 -23.11 7.01 9.95
N LEU A 600 -22.52 7.33 8.80
CA LEU A 600 -22.41 8.68 8.25
C LEU A 600 -22.93 8.65 6.82
N ALA A 601 -23.95 9.46 6.55
CA ALA A 601 -24.41 9.86 5.24
C ALA A 601 -23.86 11.26 4.98
N ALA A 602 -22.63 11.34 4.48
CA ALA A 602 -22.07 12.63 4.09
C ALA A 602 -22.81 13.15 2.85
N GLN A 603 -23.18 14.44 2.88
CA GLN A 603 -23.73 15.06 1.68
C GLN A 603 -22.64 15.15 0.61
N ALA A 604 -22.76 14.32 -0.43
CA ALA A 604 -21.74 14.15 -1.47
C ALA A 604 -21.94 15.11 -2.66
N GLY A 605 -23.12 15.73 -2.79
CA GLY A 605 -23.46 16.64 -3.89
C GLY A 605 -23.69 15.92 -5.23
N LEU A 606 -23.94 14.61 -5.20
CA LEU A 606 -24.14 13.75 -6.37
C LEU A 606 -25.10 12.60 -6.05
N ASP A 607 -25.69 11.99 -7.07
CA ASP A 607 -26.52 10.79 -6.92
C ASP A 607 -25.64 9.58 -6.59
N LEU A 608 -25.75 9.09 -5.36
CA LEU A 608 -24.95 7.96 -4.88
C LEU A 608 -25.32 6.64 -5.57
N ALA A 609 -26.55 6.47 -6.06
CA ALA A 609 -26.95 5.26 -6.76
C ALA A 609 -26.26 5.21 -8.14
N ASP A 610 -26.34 6.31 -8.89
CA ASP A 610 -25.66 6.43 -10.19
C ASP A 610 -24.13 6.29 -10.05
N ALA A 611 -23.53 6.95 -9.05
CA ALA A 611 -22.09 6.83 -8.80
C ALA A 611 -21.67 5.41 -8.39
N ALA A 612 -22.50 4.71 -7.61
CA ALA A 612 -22.25 3.32 -7.24
C ALA A 612 -22.35 2.38 -8.45
N GLU A 613 -23.33 2.55 -9.34
CA GLU A 613 -23.48 1.73 -10.55
C GLU A 613 -22.31 1.90 -11.52
N ASN A 614 -21.83 3.14 -11.71
CA ASN A 614 -20.77 3.48 -12.66
C ASN A 614 -19.33 3.26 -12.14
N THR A 615 -19.16 2.71 -10.93
CA THR A 615 -17.85 2.47 -10.32
C THR A 615 -17.67 0.98 -10.02
N PRO A 616 -16.45 0.40 -10.15
CA PRO A 616 -16.22 -1.00 -9.84
C PRO A 616 -16.72 -1.40 -8.43
N ASP A 617 -17.41 -2.54 -8.35
CA ASP A 617 -18.13 -3.04 -7.16
C ASP A 617 -17.33 -3.02 -5.86
N ARG A 618 -16.03 -3.35 -5.93
CA ARG A 618 -15.17 -3.43 -4.74
C ARG A 618 -14.63 -2.08 -4.29
N GLU A 619 -14.60 -1.10 -5.18
CA GLU A 619 -13.87 0.15 -4.96
C GLU A 619 -14.80 1.37 -4.81
N TRP A 620 -16.08 1.23 -5.15
CA TRP A 620 -17.00 2.36 -5.23
C TRP A 620 -17.09 3.21 -3.95
N PRO A 621 -17.18 2.67 -2.72
CA PRO A 621 -17.31 3.54 -1.56
C PRO A 621 -16.01 4.32 -1.31
N ASP A 622 -14.85 3.70 -1.53
CA ASP A 622 -13.54 4.34 -1.34
C ASP A 622 -13.25 5.38 -2.44
N ARG A 623 -13.64 5.09 -3.69
CA ARG A 623 -13.48 6.02 -4.83
C ARG A 623 -14.46 7.19 -4.78
N VAL A 624 -15.71 6.98 -4.37
CA VAL A 624 -16.74 8.03 -4.37
C VAL A 624 -16.74 8.84 -3.08
N LEU A 625 -16.66 8.18 -1.92
CA LEU A 625 -16.83 8.81 -0.60
C LEU A 625 -15.51 8.97 0.18
N GLY A 626 -14.50 8.13 -0.08
CA GLY A 626 -13.21 8.17 0.62
C GLY A 626 -13.39 8.02 2.13
N ARG A 627 -12.85 8.99 2.90
CA ARG A 627 -12.95 9.01 4.38
C ARG A 627 -14.29 9.50 4.93
N ASP A 628 -15.18 10.03 4.09
CA ASP A 628 -16.45 10.66 4.50
C ASP A 628 -17.58 9.63 4.71
N VAL A 629 -17.22 8.42 5.18
CA VAL A 629 -18.15 7.31 5.38
C VAL A 629 -17.66 6.40 6.52
N TRP A 630 -18.58 5.93 7.37
CA TRP A 630 -18.24 5.19 8.61
C TRP A 630 -18.53 3.70 8.53
N ALA A 631 -19.49 3.32 7.71
CA ALA A 631 -19.94 1.95 7.49
C ALA A 631 -20.18 1.78 6.00
N GLN A 632 -19.99 0.58 5.47
CA GLN A 632 -20.09 0.37 4.03
C GLN A 632 -21.55 0.57 3.58
N PRO A 633 -21.85 1.54 2.71
CA PRO A 633 -23.18 1.74 2.16
C PRO A 633 -23.56 0.60 1.22
N CYS A 634 -24.85 0.33 1.10
CA CYS A 634 -25.37 -0.65 0.16
C CYS A 634 -25.27 -0.09 -1.28
N ARG A 635 -24.71 -0.88 -2.21
CA ARG A 635 -24.60 -0.51 -3.64
C ARG A 635 -25.96 -0.39 -4.34
N SER A 636 -26.92 -1.23 -3.95
CA SER A 636 -28.21 -1.41 -4.64
C SER A 636 -29.42 -1.02 -3.79
N GLY A 637 -29.19 -0.46 -2.60
CA GLY A 637 -30.22 -0.27 -1.58
C GLY A 637 -30.87 1.10 -1.64
N THR A 638 -32.07 1.17 -1.08
CA THR A 638 -32.72 2.41 -0.64
C THR A 638 -31.72 3.31 0.11
N PRO A 639 -31.71 4.65 -0.12
CA PRO A 639 -30.80 5.55 0.58
C PRO A 639 -30.79 5.31 2.09
N GLY A 640 -29.60 5.12 2.67
CA GLY A 640 -29.42 4.93 4.10
C GLY A 640 -29.29 3.48 4.59
N GLU A 641 -29.17 2.48 3.70
CA GLU A 641 -28.80 1.11 4.10
C GLU A 641 -27.29 0.91 4.19
N TYR A 642 -26.83 0.34 5.30
CA TYR A 642 -25.40 0.12 5.59
C TYR A 642 -25.15 -1.31 6.06
N ARG A 643 -23.97 -1.85 5.75
CA ARG A 643 -23.43 -3.06 6.37
C ARG A 643 -22.90 -2.74 7.76
N CYS A 644 -23.18 -3.61 8.72
CA CYS A 644 -22.73 -3.43 10.10
C CYS A 644 -21.21 -3.61 10.18
N SER A 645 -20.49 -2.61 10.68
CA SER A 645 -19.03 -2.66 10.88
C SER A 645 -18.56 -3.64 11.97
N GLU A 646 -19.48 -4.22 12.74
CA GLU A 646 -19.17 -5.23 13.77
C GLU A 646 -19.26 -6.67 13.24
N CYS A 647 -20.19 -6.97 12.32
CA CYS A 647 -20.44 -8.34 11.87
C CYS A 647 -20.48 -8.51 10.35
N GLY A 648 -20.37 -7.44 9.57
CA GLY A 648 -20.47 -7.44 8.11
C GLY A 648 -21.87 -7.69 7.56
N VAL A 649 -22.87 -7.96 8.41
CA VAL A 649 -24.25 -8.27 8.00
C VAL A 649 -24.98 -6.99 7.57
N CYS A 650 -25.75 -7.09 6.48
CA CYS A 650 -26.63 -6.02 6.03
C CYS A 650 -27.80 -5.82 6.99
N SER A 651 -28.22 -4.58 7.18
CA SER A 651 -29.38 -4.22 8.01
C SER A 651 -30.71 -4.72 7.44
N ALA A 652 -30.81 -4.87 6.11
CA ALA A 652 -31.87 -5.63 5.45
C ALA A 652 -31.51 -7.13 5.48
N ARG A 653 -32.28 -7.94 6.22
CA ARG A 653 -32.03 -9.39 6.36
C ARG A 653 -31.90 -10.06 4.98
N GLY A 654 -30.85 -10.84 4.79
CA GLY A 654 -30.79 -11.83 3.70
C GLY A 654 -30.44 -11.28 2.31
N CYS A 655 -29.72 -10.16 2.20
CA CYS A 655 -29.18 -9.74 0.91
C CYS A 655 -28.17 -10.77 0.38
N ARG A 656 -28.64 -11.71 -0.45
CA ARG A 656 -27.79 -12.66 -1.20
C ARG A 656 -26.78 -11.96 -2.12
N ARG A 657 -27.05 -10.70 -2.47
CA ARG A 657 -26.19 -9.89 -3.34
C ARG A 657 -24.91 -9.41 -2.65
N CYS A 658 -24.91 -9.30 -1.31
CA CYS A 658 -23.69 -9.02 -0.54
C CYS A 658 -22.80 -10.24 -0.30
N SER A 659 -23.34 -11.45 -0.50
CA SER A 659 -22.63 -12.72 -0.25
C SER A 659 -22.10 -13.36 -1.54
N SER A 660 -22.45 -12.81 -2.71
CA SER A 660 -21.97 -13.25 -4.02
C SER A 660 -20.85 -12.35 -4.59
N PHE A 661 -20.10 -11.64 -3.72
CA PHE A 661 -19.03 -10.71 -4.08
C PHE A 661 -17.62 -11.31 -3.97
#